data_AF-A0A4Q6GU51-F1
#
_entry.id   AF-A0A4Q6GU51-F1
#
_cell.length_a   1.000
_cell.length_b   1.000
_cell.length_c   1.000
_cell.angle_alpha   90.00
_cell.angle_beta   90.00
_cell.angle_gamma   90.00
#
_symmetry.space_group_name_H-M   'P 1'
#
loop_
_entity.id
_entity.type
_entity.pdbx_description
1 polymer ?
#
loop_
_entity_poly.entity_id
_entity_poly.type
_entity_poly.pdbx_seq_one_letter_code
_entity_poly.pdbx_strand_id
1 'polypeptide(L)'
;MISFDVTGARLVRQAAAAFLLAWAALSAHVQARTIDLNGGWLFYRDEARQAAGVEGVPAGAWTRVSLPHAARIEPRVPTAPWQGTVFYKKQLQVSLRPGERAILRFEGVMNVADVWLNGRHLGQHLGGYLPFAFDITDVLDKNGGNELVVRANNEDNPVTGPKPLKQLDYIQHGGIYRGVRLTVKPAVHITDEMLSTTPGGGGIFVTTPRADKTAAVVQVKTEVRNTSTREQAVSVRHVLQWKGRQVAQAAQQLRLAAGERRHVTIPIQLSQPKLWSPKEPNLYQLETKVGSAGVEDVATTRVGVRRLAFDNGKLLLNGEPLTLRGVNRHQEYPYVGYALSPQADARDALLIKKYGFDYVRLAHYPQSPAFMAAADELGLLVVPGIPGWQFFNPDPAFSRQVIQTCADMVRRDRNHPSVLAWECSLNETKMPDALVQALHDTVHAEYPGDQAFSAGWVPQTYDIYLQARQHRIGSKHALPNKPLIVSEYGDWEYYAMNAGFNQNAWADLKPADRSSRQPLGGGEARLLQQARNVAEAHDDNFNTPAFADGYWVMFDYARGYAPDLEESGAMSIERLPKFAAEFFRSQRSPQEQSARWGGGPMVFIASHWQADSSPRVRVFTNAEEVELRLNGKPVARKKALPSNTHPRLAHPPLEFETDGFAPGELVALAFSSGRVVAEHRVRTPREPVKLALALDDLGVAVAKNDLVFVRARLLDSKGTTVPANGREVRFTAGPGTEIVGSASATTEAGIASVLVRVQGPRAGLAAESGALAGKLAQ
;
A
#
# COMPACT_ATOMS: atom_id res chain seq x y z
N MET A 1 -3.09 -84.69 11.93
CA MET A 1 -1.84 -84.17 12.48
C MET A 1 -2.19 -82.99 13.39
N ILE A 2 -2.07 -83.21 14.71
CA ILE A 2 -1.72 -82.27 15.81
C ILE A 2 -2.54 -80.96 15.95
N SER A 3 -3.01 -80.48 17.10
CA SER A 3 -3.59 -80.94 18.38
C SER A 3 -3.81 -79.66 19.23
N PHE A 4 -4.79 -79.69 20.14
CA PHE A 4 -4.93 -78.87 21.37
C PHE A 4 -5.24 -77.35 21.31
N ASP A 5 -6.45 -77.04 21.79
CA ASP A 5 -6.81 -76.26 22.99
C ASP A 5 -6.14 -74.92 23.37
N VAL A 6 -7.03 -73.92 23.49
CA VAL A 6 -7.40 -73.12 24.68
C VAL A 6 -6.30 -72.46 25.52
N THR A 7 -6.41 -71.13 25.62
CA THR A 7 -6.37 -70.24 26.81
C THR A 7 -5.94 -68.85 26.30
N GLY A 8 -6.44 -67.69 26.69
CA GLY A 8 -7.30 -67.10 27.72
C GLY A 8 -7.11 -65.57 27.51
N ALA A 9 -7.87 -64.61 28.03
CA ALA A 9 -9.00 -64.54 28.92
C ALA A 9 -9.51 -63.08 28.85
N ARG A 10 -10.84 -62.89 29.00
CA ARG A 10 -11.55 -61.88 29.83
C ARG A 10 -11.29 -60.37 29.54
N LEU A 11 -12.25 -59.44 29.47
CA LEU A 11 -13.60 -59.26 30.04
C LEU A 11 -14.46 -58.41 29.06
N VAL A 12 -15.70 -58.79 28.69
CA VAL A 12 -17.02 -58.46 29.32
C VAL A 12 -17.33 -56.94 29.29
N ARG A 13 -18.13 -56.44 28.33
CA ARG A 13 -19.62 -56.22 28.38
C ARG A 13 -20.04 -55.38 29.60
N GLN A 14 -20.89 -54.35 29.59
CA GLN A 14 -21.98 -53.86 28.73
C GLN A 14 -22.44 -52.54 29.38
N ALA A 15 -22.91 -51.56 28.58
CA ALA A 15 -23.93 -50.54 28.89
C ALA A 15 -23.65 -49.31 28.01
N ALA A 16 -24.60 -48.59 27.44
CA ALA A 16 -26.01 -48.73 27.21
C ALA A 16 -26.31 -47.70 26.11
N ALA A 17 -27.18 -48.04 25.17
CA ALA A 17 -27.70 -47.08 24.23
C ALA A 17 -28.54 -46.05 25.00
N ALA A 18 -28.13 -44.78 24.95
CA ALA A 18 -29.00 -43.66 25.20
C ALA A 18 -28.91 -42.73 23.99
N PHE A 19 -29.92 -42.86 23.13
CA PHE A 19 -30.29 -41.89 22.11
C PHE A 19 -30.26 -40.48 22.71
N LEU A 20 -29.26 -39.68 22.33
CA LEU A 20 -29.38 -38.22 22.38
C LEU A 20 -29.61 -37.75 20.96
N LEU A 21 -30.87 -37.40 20.72
CA LEU A 21 -31.34 -36.65 19.56
C LEU A 21 -30.35 -35.54 19.21
N ALA A 22 -29.59 -35.74 18.15
CA ALA A 22 -28.98 -34.64 17.41
C ALA A 22 -30.13 -33.89 16.72
N TRP A 23 -30.80 -33.01 17.46
CA TRP A 23 -31.49 -31.89 16.83
C TRP A 23 -30.40 -31.04 16.19
N ALA A 24 -30.09 -31.34 14.92
CA ALA A 24 -29.58 -30.34 14.01
C ALA A 24 -30.70 -29.31 13.87
N ALA A 25 -30.79 -28.40 14.85
CA ALA A 25 -31.50 -27.17 14.68
C ALA A 25 -30.81 -26.49 13.50
N LEU A 26 -31.46 -26.52 12.33
CA LEU A 26 -31.20 -25.59 11.24
C LEU A 26 -31.42 -24.19 11.82
N SER A 27 -30.39 -23.68 12.49
CA SER A 27 -30.33 -22.28 12.87
C SER A 27 -30.24 -21.54 11.55
N ALA A 28 -31.26 -20.76 11.24
CA ALA A 28 -31.22 -19.89 10.08
C ALA A 28 -30.03 -18.94 10.27
N HIS A 29 -28.93 -19.20 9.55
CA HIS A 29 -27.76 -18.35 9.54
C HIS A 29 -28.14 -17.01 8.92
N VAL A 30 -28.61 -16.07 9.75
CA VAL A 30 -28.77 -14.68 9.33
C VAL A 30 -27.38 -14.04 9.39
N GLN A 31 -26.61 -14.20 8.32
CA GLN A 31 -25.34 -13.51 8.15
C GLN A 31 -25.57 -12.01 7.98
N ALA A 32 -24.63 -11.20 8.48
CA ALA A 32 -24.62 -9.77 8.19
C ALA A 32 -24.65 -9.55 6.67
N ARG A 33 -25.57 -8.69 6.21
CA ARG A 33 -25.70 -8.35 4.80
C ARG A 33 -24.90 -7.09 4.54
N THR A 34 -23.79 -7.21 3.82
CA THR A 34 -23.02 -6.05 3.32
C THR A 34 -23.53 -5.66 1.94
N ILE A 35 -23.84 -4.39 1.77
CA ILE A 35 -24.30 -3.79 0.52
C ILE A 35 -23.20 -2.82 0.07
N ASP A 36 -22.60 -3.10 -1.09
CA ASP A 36 -21.69 -2.16 -1.75
C ASP A 36 -22.49 -0.96 -2.27
N LEU A 37 -22.09 0.24 -1.86
CA LEU A 37 -22.74 1.49 -2.25
C LEU A 37 -21.97 2.25 -3.32
N ASN A 38 -20.89 1.72 -3.88
CA ASN A 38 -20.01 2.46 -4.78
C ASN A 38 -20.64 2.84 -6.12
N GLY A 39 -21.56 2.04 -6.66
CA GLY A 39 -22.18 2.30 -7.97
C GLY A 39 -23.30 3.34 -7.93
N GLY A 40 -23.43 4.14 -8.99
CA GLY A 40 -24.64 4.90 -9.30
C GLY A 40 -24.92 6.09 -8.39
N TRP A 41 -23.90 6.85 -8.03
CA TRP A 41 -24.04 8.14 -7.35
C TRP A 41 -24.38 9.24 -8.34
N LEU A 42 -25.09 10.25 -7.86
CA LEU A 42 -25.16 11.57 -8.48
C LEU A 42 -24.09 12.46 -7.85
N PHE A 43 -23.41 13.25 -8.67
CA PHE A 43 -22.30 14.11 -8.28
C PHE A 43 -22.46 15.51 -8.88
N TYR A 44 -22.16 16.52 -8.07
CA TYR A 44 -22.06 17.92 -8.47
C TYR A 44 -20.82 18.56 -7.87
N ARG A 45 -20.00 19.21 -8.70
CA ARG A 45 -18.84 20.00 -8.29
C ARG A 45 -19.22 21.48 -8.30
N ASP A 46 -19.19 22.14 -7.15
CA ASP A 46 -19.63 23.53 -7.04
C ASP A 46 -18.54 24.52 -7.47
N GLU A 47 -18.24 24.55 -8.77
CA GLU A 47 -17.19 25.42 -9.32
C GLU A 47 -17.48 26.91 -9.10
N ALA A 48 -18.76 27.30 -9.14
CA ALA A 48 -19.19 28.68 -8.93
C ALA A 48 -19.23 29.11 -7.46
N ARG A 49 -18.98 28.18 -6.51
CA ARG A 49 -18.99 28.42 -5.06
C ARG A 49 -20.28 29.08 -4.57
N GLN A 50 -21.41 28.67 -5.12
CA GLN A 50 -22.72 29.28 -4.89
C GLN A 50 -23.67 28.39 -4.07
N ALA A 51 -23.40 27.08 -3.99
CA ALA A 51 -24.26 26.14 -3.31
C ALA A 51 -23.92 26.07 -1.81
N ALA A 52 -24.68 26.79 -0.98
CA ALA A 52 -24.56 26.72 0.48
C ALA A 52 -24.89 25.33 1.05
N GLY A 53 -25.71 24.55 0.33
CA GLY A 53 -26.11 23.19 0.66
C GLY A 53 -26.67 22.47 -0.56
N VAL A 54 -27.12 21.21 -0.38
CA VAL A 54 -27.63 20.39 -1.50
C VAL A 54 -28.85 20.98 -2.21
N GLU A 55 -29.67 21.74 -1.49
CA GLU A 55 -30.82 22.50 -2.02
C GLU A 55 -30.40 23.58 -3.03
N GLY A 56 -29.16 24.09 -2.92
CA GLY A 56 -28.59 25.08 -3.82
C GLY A 56 -27.97 24.49 -5.09
N VAL A 57 -28.02 23.16 -5.28
CA VAL A 57 -27.51 22.53 -6.50
C VAL A 57 -28.48 22.80 -7.67
N PRO A 58 -28.02 23.41 -8.77
CA PRO A 58 -28.89 23.74 -9.90
C PRO A 58 -29.59 22.51 -10.50
N ALA A 59 -30.82 22.70 -10.97
CA ALA A 59 -31.56 21.64 -11.67
C ALA A 59 -30.78 21.16 -12.91
N GLY A 60 -30.65 19.84 -13.06
CA GLY A 60 -29.90 19.23 -14.18
C GLY A 60 -28.37 19.23 -14.05
N ALA A 61 -27.80 19.79 -12.97
CA ALA A 61 -26.34 19.84 -12.79
C ALA A 61 -25.71 18.54 -12.27
N TRP A 62 -26.52 17.54 -11.92
CA TRP A 62 -26.05 16.25 -11.42
C TRP A 62 -25.50 15.37 -12.54
N THR A 63 -24.31 14.83 -12.34
CA THR A 63 -23.70 13.81 -13.21
C THR A 63 -23.63 12.47 -12.52
N ARG A 64 -23.69 11.36 -13.26
CA ARG A 64 -23.63 10.02 -12.67
C ARG A 64 -22.19 9.56 -12.56
N VAL A 65 -21.79 9.09 -11.37
CA VAL A 65 -20.43 8.60 -11.09
C VAL A 65 -20.47 7.28 -10.32
N SER A 66 -19.34 6.58 -10.30
CA SER A 66 -19.09 5.45 -9.40
C SER A 66 -17.89 5.76 -8.53
N LEU A 67 -17.92 5.25 -7.30
CA LEU A 67 -16.80 5.33 -6.38
C LEU A 67 -15.82 4.17 -6.62
N PRO A 68 -14.54 4.33 -6.25
CA PRO A 68 -13.86 5.57 -5.87
C PRO A 68 -13.92 6.70 -6.90
N HIS A 69 -14.12 7.95 -6.46
CA HIS A 69 -14.29 9.11 -7.34
C HIS A 69 -13.48 10.33 -6.87
N ALA A 70 -12.65 10.87 -7.76
CA ALA A 70 -11.97 12.15 -7.57
C ALA A 70 -12.88 13.32 -7.99
N ALA A 71 -12.92 14.39 -7.19
CA ALA A 71 -13.74 15.56 -7.47
C ALA A 71 -13.40 16.23 -8.81
N ARG A 72 -12.13 16.20 -9.22
CA ARG A 72 -11.64 16.66 -10.52
C ARG A 72 -10.60 15.69 -11.07
N ILE A 73 -10.67 15.42 -12.37
CA ILE A 73 -9.59 14.79 -13.11
C ILE A 73 -8.53 15.87 -13.36
N GLU A 74 -7.39 15.74 -12.71
CA GLU A 74 -6.26 16.66 -12.81
C GLU A 74 -5.50 16.46 -14.13
N PRO A 75 -4.70 17.43 -14.62
CA PRO A 75 -3.71 17.17 -15.67
C PRO A 75 -2.61 16.22 -15.14
N ARG A 76 -1.74 15.73 -16.04
CA ARG A 76 -0.61 14.87 -15.65
C ARG A 76 0.31 15.53 -14.62
N VAL A 77 0.58 16.82 -14.79
CA VAL A 77 1.36 17.66 -13.87
C VAL A 77 0.47 18.79 -13.37
N PRO A 78 -0.24 18.59 -12.25
CA PRO A 78 -1.11 19.62 -11.67
C PRO A 78 -0.30 20.69 -10.91
N THR A 79 -0.51 21.95 -11.29
CA THR A 79 0.11 23.15 -10.68
C THR A 79 -0.86 24.02 -9.89
N ALA A 80 -2.15 23.71 -10.00
CA ALA A 80 -3.24 24.38 -9.30
C ALA A 80 -4.33 23.35 -8.98
N PRO A 81 -4.03 22.33 -8.14
CA PRO A 81 -4.98 21.28 -7.81
C PRO A 81 -6.28 21.87 -7.25
N TRP A 82 -7.41 21.26 -7.58
CA TRP A 82 -8.71 21.86 -7.25
C TRP A 82 -9.01 21.83 -5.75
N GLN A 83 -9.48 22.95 -5.22
CA GLN A 83 -10.07 23.05 -3.89
C GLN A 83 -11.48 23.67 -3.95
N GLY A 84 -12.42 23.05 -3.27
CA GLY A 84 -13.78 23.56 -3.16
C GLY A 84 -14.74 22.55 -2.53
N THR A 85 -16.03 22.79 -2.77
CA THR A 85 -17.12 21.96 -2.27
C THR A 85 -17.68 21.09 -3.39
N VAL A 86 -17.94 19.82 -3.08
CA VAL A 86 -18.69 18.90 -3.93
C VAL A 86 -19.84 18.27 -3.16
N PHE A 87 -20.86 17.88 -3.89
CA PHE A 87 -22.02 17.17 -3.37
C PHE A 87 -22.18 15.82 -4.07
N TYR A 88 -22.48 14.80 -3.28
CA TYR A 88 -22.85 13.47 -3.74
C TYR A 88 -24.25 13.14 -3.22
N LYS A 89 -25.03 12.47 -4.05
CA LYS A 89 -26.38 12.01 -3.69
C LYS A 89 -26.60 10.59 -4.19
N LYS A 90 -27.24 9.76 -3.36
CA LYS A 90 -27.56 8.37 -3.68
C LYS A 90 -28.91 7.97 -3.13
N GLN A 91 -29.72 7.38 -3.99
CA GLN A 91 -30.92 6.67 -3.57
C GLN A 91 -30.54 5.25 -3.11
N LEU A 92 -31.10 4.86 -1.98
CA LEU A 92 -30.87 3.59 -1.31
C LEU A 92 -32.22 2.90 -1.09
N GLN A 93 -32.32 1.65 -1.52
CA GLN A 93 -33.45 0.79 -1.17
C GLN A 93 -33.02 -0.19 -0.08
N VAL A 94 -33.39 0.10 1.17
CA VAL A 94 -32.97 -0.70 2.33
C VAL A 94 -34.12 -0.82 3.31
N SER A 95 -34.53 -2.06 3.58
CA SER A 95 -35.45 -2.40 4.66
C SER A 95 -34.76 -3.30 5.67
N LEU A 96 -35.10 -3.11 6.94
CA LEU A 96 -34.58 -3.87 8.07
C LEU A 96 -35.66 -4.79 8.64
N ARG A 97 -35.26 -5.99 9.06
CA ARG A 97 -36.08 -6.84 9.91
C ARG A 97 -36.08 -6.31 11.35
N PRO A 98 -37.11 -6.64 12.16
CA PRO A 98 -37.14 -6.24 13.55
C PRO A 98 -35.85 -6.60 14.30
N GLY A 99 -35.25 -5.61 14.95
CA GLY A 99 -34.01 -5.77 15.73
C GLY A 99 -32.71 -5.72 14.92
N GLU A 100 -32.75 -5.68 13.59
CA GLU A 100 -31.53 -5.44 12.80
C GLU A 100 -31.03 -4.00 12.97
N ARG A 101 -29.72 -3.83 12.80
CA ARG A 101 -29.03 -2.53 12.79
C ARG A 101 -28.40 -2.28 11.42
N ALA A 102 -28.32 -1.03 11.01
CA ALA A 102 -27.75 -0.60 9.75
C ALA A 102 -26.56 0.33 9.99
N ILE A 103 -25.36 -0.11 9.63
CA ILE A 103 -24.11 0.65 9.80
C ILE A 103 -23.61 1.15 8.44
N LEU A 104 -23.69 2.45 8.23
CA LEU A 104 -23.15 3.13 7.05
C LEU A 104 -21.69 3.50 7.30
N ARG A 105 -20.79 3.09 6.41
CA ARG A 105 -19.35 3.33 6.54
C ARG A 105 -18.76 3.92 5.27
N PHE A 106 -17.98 4.98 5.46
CA PHE A 106 -17.14 5.61 4.44
C PHE A 106 -15.68 5.23 4.71
N GLU A 107 -14.94 4.82 3.69
CA GLU A 107 -13.52 4.47 3.84
C GLU A 107 -12.55 5.66 3.71
N GLY A 108 -13.01 6.76 3.11
CA GLY A 108 -12.22 7.97 2.91
C GLY A 108 -12.95 9.00 2.06
N VAL A 109 -13.07 10.22 2.58
CA VAL A 109 -13.70 11.36 1.91
C VAL A 109 -12.82 12.58 2.12
N MET A 110 -12.19 13.09 1.07
CA MET A 110 -11.26 14.21 1.19
C MET A 110 -12.03 15.55 1.19
N ASN A 111 -11.94 16.42 2.20
CA ASN A 111 -11.23 16.28 3.50
C ASN A 111 -12.16 16.47 4.71
N VAL A 112 -13.13 17.38 4.62
CA VAL A 112 -14.22 17.53 5.59
C VAL A 112 -15.50 17.00 4.96
N ALA A 113 -16.14 16.05 5.61
CA ALA A 113 -17.34 15.40 5.10
C ALA A 113 -18.53 15.63 6.03
N ASP A 114 -19.63 16.14 5.50
CA ASP A 114 -20.92 16.19 6.18
C ASP A 114 -21.88 15.22 5.50
N VAL A 115 -22.63 14.45 6.30
CA VAL A 115 -23.51 13.39 5.79
C VAL A 115 -24.94 13.59 6.29
N TRP A 116 -25.89 13.45 5.37
CA TRP A 116 -27.33 13.49 5.66
C TRP A 116 -28.02 12.25 5.11
N LEU A 117 -29.02 11.76 5.84
CA LEU A 117 -29.92 10.71 5.39
C LEU A 117 -31.36 11.20 5.57
N ASN A 118 -32.15 11.18 4.50
CA ASN A 118 -33.54 11.63 4.49
C ASN A 118 -33.70 13.05 5.07
N GLY A 119 -32.79 13.96 4.71
CA GLY A 119 -32.74 15.34 5.21
C GLY A 119 -32.17 15.51 6.62
N ARG A 120 -32.01 14.44 7.41
CA ARG A 120 -31.41 14.50 8.76
C ARG A 120 -29.89 14.48 8.68
N HIS A 121 -29.23 15.48 9.28
CA HIS A 121 -27.77 15.50 9.44
C HIS A 121 -27.34 14.41 10.41
N LEU A 122 -26.48 13.50 9.95
CA LEU A 122 -25.91 12.42 10.75
C LEU A 122 -24.66 12.88 11.51
N GLY A 123 -23.87 13.76 10.90
CA GLY A 123 -22.68 14.33 11.50
C GLY A 123 -21.64 14.80 10.49
N GLN A 124 -20.53 15.30 11.05
CA GLN A 124 -19.35 15.76 10.31
C GLN A 124 -18.14 14.88 10.65
N HIS A 125 -17.31 14.59 9.66
CA HIS A 125 -16.00 13.96 9.81
C HIS A 125 -14.87 14.92 9.39
N LEU A 126 -13.81 14.97 10.17
CA LEU A 126 -12.64 15.84 9.97
C LEU A 126 -11.40 15.00 9.65
N GLY A 127 -10.99 15.00 8.38
CA GLY A 127 -9.85 14.24 7.90
C GLY A 127 -10.21 13.41 6.66
N GLY A 128 -9.28 13.30 5.71
CA GLY A 128 -9.55 12.63 4.44
C GLY A 128 -9.17 11.16 4.36
N TYR A 129 -8.35 10.65 5.27
CA TYR A 129 -7.58 9.40 5.07
C TYR A 129 -8.05 8.19 5.86
N LEU A 130 -8.93 8.36 6.83
CA LEU A 130 -9.40 7.28 7.70
C LEU A 130 -10.90 7.07 7.55
N PRO A 131 -11.38 5.86 7.85
CA PRO A 131 -12.80 5.56 7.77
C PRO A 131 -13.58 6.26 8.89
N PHE A 132 -14.87 6.45 8.65
CA PHE A 132 -15.86 6.82 9.67
C PHE A 132 -17.19 6.11 9.39
N ALA A 133 -18.00 5.98 10.43
CA ALA A 133 -19.25 5.23 10.35
C ALA A 133 -20.38 5.90 11.13
N PHE A 134 -21.62 5.57 10.75
CA PHE A 134 -22.84 5.95 11.44
C PHE A 134 -23.75 4.74 11.62
N ASP A 135 -24.38 4.62 12.79
CA ASP A 135 -25.55 3.76 12.95
C ASP A 135 -26.78 4.54 12.45
N ILE A 136 -27.32 4.13 11.29
CA ILE A 136 -28.41 4.83 10.61
C ILE A 136 -29.77 4.15 10.82
N THR A 137 -29.82 3.13 11.68
CA THR A 137 -31.00 2.27 11.89
C THR A 137 -32.27 3.07 12.12
N ASP A 138 -32.20 4.06 13.01
CA ASP A 138 -33.35 4.81 13.51
C ASP A 138 -33.72 6.01 12.60
N VAL A 139 -33.01 6.17 11.47
CA VAL A 139 -33.21 7.25 10.48
C VAL A 139 -33.73 6.71 9.14
N LEU A 140 -33.62 5.41 8.90
CA LEU A 140 -34.11 4.78 7.68
C LEU A 140 -35.64 4.90 7.55
N ASP A 141 -36.11 5.15 6.33
CA ASP A 141 -37.53 5.04 5.99
C ASP A 141 -37.97 3.58 6.12
N LYS A 142 -39.10 3.37 6.81
CA LYS A 142 -39.74 2.06 7.01
C LYS A 142 -40.21 1.43 5.69
N ASN A 143 -40.54 2.24 4.70
CA ASN A 143 -40.89 1.80 3.34
C ASN A 143 -39.66 1.48 2.48
N GLY A 144 -38.46 1.79 2.99
CA GLY A 144 -37.17 1.42 2.44
C GLY A 144 -36.57 2.40 1.42
N GLY A 145 -37.31 3.41 0.96
CA GLY A 145 -36.80 4.46 0.08
C GLY A 145 -36.02 5.50 0.87
N ASN A 146 -34.72 5.63 0.62
CA ASN A 146 -33.84 6.50 1.39
C ASN A 146 -32.93 7.34 0.50
N GLU A 147 -32.74 8.60 0.85
CA GLU A 147 -31.81 9.49 0.16
C GLU A 147 -30.60 9.81 1.06
N LEU A 148 -29.41 9.42 0.60
CA LEU A 148 -28.14 9.75 1.22
C LEU A 148 -27.50 10.92 0.48
N VAL A 149 -27.13 11.97 1.21
CA VAL A 149 -26.41 13.13 0.69
C VAL A 149 -25.10 13.29 1.44
N VAL A 150 -24.03 13.59 0.72
CA VAL A 150 -22.70 13.87 1.27
C VAL A 150 -22.19 15.17 0.68
N ARG A 151 -21.81 16.11 1.54
CA ARG A 151 -21.02 17.30 1.16
C ARG A 151 -19.58 17.02 1.53
N ALA A 152 -18.67 17.14 0.58
CA ALA A 152 -17.23 17.07 0.83
C ALA A 152 -16.57 18.40 0.48
N ASN A 153 -15.68 18.89 1.34
CA ASN A 153 -14.91 20.11 1.13
C ASN A 153 -13.43 19.83 1.41
N ASN A 154 -12.55 20.24 0.49
CA ASN A 154 -11.09 20.08 0.63
C ASN A 154 -10.36 21.44 0.68
N GLU A 155 -11.06 22.53 1.01
CA GLU A 155 -10.46 23.84 1.17
C GLU A 155 -9.59 23.94 2.41
N ASP A 156 -8.72 24.94 2.42
CA ASP A 156 -7.82 25.15 3.53
C ASP A 156 -8.58 25.53 4.82
N ASN A 157 -8.23 24.93 5.94
CA ASN A 157 -8.83 25.24 7.24
C ASN A 157 -7.83 24.97 8.38
N PRO A 158 -8.04 25.54 9.58
CA PRO A 158 -7.05 25.45 10.66
C PRO A 158 -6.99 24.09 11.35
N VAL A 159 -8.00 23.20 11.18
CA VAL A 159 -8.15 21.99 12.02
C VAL A 159 -7.65 20.72 11.34
N THR A 160 -7.77 20.60 10.02
CA THR A 160 -7.34 19.42 9.25
C THR A 160 -6.03 19.73 8.54
N GLY A 161 -4.98 18.94 8.72
CA GLY A 161 -3.67 19.19 8.10
C GLY A 161 -3.15 18.03 7.25
N PRO A 162 -1.97 18.23 6.62
CA PRO A 162 -1.21 19.49 6.54
C PRO A 162 -1.78 20.45 5.49
N LYS A 163 -1.66 21.76 5.74
CA LYS A 163 -2.21 22.88 4.95
C LYS A 163 -1.36 24.14 5.15
N PRO A 164 -1.41 25.17 4.28
CA PRO A 164 -2.25 25.30 3.09
C PRO A 164 -1.75 24.42 1.94
N LEU A 165 -2.68 23.93 1.10
CA LEU A 165 -2.34 23.03 -0.02
C LEU A 165 -1.30 23.64 -0.98
N LYS A 166 -1.32 24.95 -1.17
CA LYS A 166 -0.37 25.69 -2.04
C LYS A 166 1.10 25.60 -1.61
N GLN A 167 1.39 25.09 -0.41
CA GLN A 167 2.74 24.92 0.13
C GLN A 167 3.10 23.44 0.34
N LEU A 168 2.18 22.51 0.08
CA LEU A 168 2.34 21.11 0.40
C LEU A 168 3.02 20.38 -0.76
N ASP A 169 4.05 19.57 -0.47
CA ASP A 169 4.75 18.75 -1.48
C ASP A 169 3.99 17.47 -1.85
N TYR A 170 2.66 17.52 -1.87
CA TYR A 170 1.75 16.49 -2.40
C TYR A 170 0.31 17.02 -2.41
N ILE A 171 -0.61 16.33 -3.09
CA ILE A 171 -1.95 16.85 -3.38
C ILE A 171 -3.04 16.15 -2.58
N GLN A 172 -3.89 16.92 -1.87
CA GLN A 172 -5.11 16.41 -1.25
C GLN A 172 -6.28 16.38 -2.25
N HIS A 173 -6.35 15.33 -3.08
CA HIS A 173 -7.40 15.17 -4.10
C HIS A 173 -8.80 15.04 -3.47
N GLY A 174 -9.69 16.01 -3.73
CA GLY A 174 -11.05 16.06 -3.20
C GLY A 174 -11.95 14.90 -3.64
N GLY A 175 -13.03 14.64 -2.90
CA GLY A 175 -14.08 13.69 -3.26
C GLY A 175 -14.14 12.43 -2.38
N ILE A 176 -15.12 11.57 -2.66
CA ILE A 176 -15.26 10.24 -2.04
C ILE A 176 -14.34 9.26 -2.79
N TYR A 177 -13.06 9.30 -2.45
CA TYR A 177 -12.00 8.59 -3.18
C TYR A 177 -11.74 7.17 -2.63
N ARG A 178 -12.51 6.69 -1.64
CA ARG A 178 -12.53 5.29 -1.21
C ARG A 178 -13.96 4.79 -1.07
N GLY A 179 -14.13 3.49 -0.84
CA GLY A 179 -15.41 2.82 -0.90
C GLY A 179 -16.42 3.30 0.17
N VAL A 180 -17.70 3.08 -0.13
CA VAL A 180 -18.80 3.27 0.82
C VAL A 180 -19.58 1.96 0.89
N ARG A 181 -19.89 1.51 2.11
CA ARG A 181 -20.66 0.29 2.33
C ARG A 181 -21.69 0.47 3.41
N LEU A 182 -22.78 -0.28 3.29
CA LEU A 182 -23.79 -0.43 4.34
C LEU A 182 -23.77 -1.86 4.84
N THR A 183 -23.63 -2.06 6.15
CA THR A 183 -23.68 -3.39 6.77
C THR A 183 -24.93 -3.50 7.62
N VAL A 184 -25.81 -4.45 7.28
CA VAL A 184 -26.96 -4.81 8.12
C VAL A 184 -26.54 -5.93 9.07
N LYS A 185 -26.72 -5.69 10.36
CA LYS A 185 -26.29 -6.57 11.46
C LYS A 185 -27.49 -7.01 12.30
N PRO A 186 -27.46 -8.19 12.92
CA PRO A 186 -28.49 -8.59 13.88
C PRO A 186 -28.41 -7.78 15.19
N ALA A 187 -29.40 -7.93 16.07
CA ALA A 187 -29.48 -7.17 17.32
C ALA A 187 -28.27 -7.40 18.24
N VAL A 188 -27.76 -8.64 18.30
CA VAL A 188 -26.52 -8.99 18.98
C VAL A 188 -25.43 -9.16 17.92
N HIS A 189 -24.43 -8.28 17.91
CA HIS A 189 -23.45 -8.20 16.83
C HIS A 189 -22.08 -7.76 17.30
N ILE A 190 -21.10 -7.94 16.41
CA ILE A 190 -19.75 -7.36 16.51
C ILE A 190 -19.86 -5.88 16.11
N THR A 191 -19.35 -4.97 16.94
CA THR A 191 -19.40 -3.53 16.68
C THR A 191 -18.47 -3.13 15.53
N ASP A 192 -18.69 -1.94 14.95
CA ASP A 192 -17.73 -1.31 14.04
C ASP A 192 -16.68 -0.56 14.88
N GLU A 193 -15.40 -0.71 14.54
CA GLU A 193 -14.31 -0.12 15.31
C GLU A 193 -14.30 1.41 15.29
N MET A 194 -14.87 2.04 14.26
CA MET A 194 -15.00 3.50 14.17
C MET A 194 -16.20 4.05 14.96
N LEU A 195 -17.05 3.19 15.52
CA LEU A 195 -18.14 3.57 16.43
C LEU A 195 -17.79 3.35 17.91
N SER A 196 -16.59 2.82 18.20
CA SER A 196 -16.11 2.66 19.57
C SER A 196 -15.48 3.95 20.07
N THR A 197 -15.71 4.25 21.34
CA THR A 197 -15.12 5.40 22.05
C THR A 197 -14.08 4.94 23.07
N THR A 198 -13.73 3.65 23.08
CA THR A 198 -12.76 3.09 24.02
C THR A 198 -11.44 2.83 23.31
N PRO A 199 -10.29 3.25 23.87
CA PRO A 199 -8.99 2.96 23.30
C PRO A 199 -8.78 1.47 23.05
N GLY A 200 -8.31 1.14 21.84
CA GLY A 200 -8.09 -0.22 21.39
C GLY A 200 -9.36 -1.06 21.33
N GLY A 201 -10.54 -0.43 21.35
CA GLY A 201 -11.84 -1.10 21.38
C GLY A 201 -12.49 -1.24 20.02
N GLY A 202 -13.74 -1.69 20.01
CA GLY A 202 -14.53 -1.88 18.80
C GLY A 202 -14.11 -3.09 17.97
N GLY A 203 -15.03 -3.64 17.18
CA GLY A 203 -14.71 -4.67 16.19
C GLY A 203 -13.95 -5.88 16.74
N ILE A 204 -12.97 -6.34 15.96
CA ILE A 204 -12.07 -7.45 16.30
C ILE A 204 -10.65 -6.89 16.42
N PHE A 205 -9.94 -7.29 17.47
CA PHE A 205 -8.54 -6.99 17.68
C PHE A 205 -7.77 -8.27 17.98
N VAL A 206 -6.83 -8.62 17.10
CA VAL A 206 -6.03 -9.84 17.19
C VAL A 206 -4.60 -9.49 17.60
N THR A 207 -4.09 -10.15 18.63
CA THR A 207 -2.68 -10.08 19.03
C THR A 207 -2.08 -11.47 19.12
N THR A 208 -0.75 -11.55 19.08
CA THR A 208 0.00 -12.80 19.20
C THR A 208 1.00 -12.70 20.36
N PRO A 209 0.54 -12.81 21.62
CA PRO A 209 1.41 -12.66 22.80
C PRO A 209 2.57 -13.66 22.83
N ARG A 210 2.39 -14.84 22.24
CA ARG A 210 3.45 -15.84 22.08
C ARG A 210 3.36 -16.46 20.68
N ALA A 211 4.49 -16.54 19.99
CA ALA A 211 4.63 -17.37 18.78
C ALA A 211 6.08 -17.79 18.57
N ASP A 212 6.25 -19.09 18.34
CA ASP A 212 7.48 -19.72 17.88
C ASP A 212 7.12 -20.83 16.87
N LYS A 213 8.12 -21.57 16.37
CA LYS A 213 7.89 -22.65 15.38
C LYS A 213 7.07 -23.83 15.92
N THR A 214 6.96 -23.97 17.24
CA THR A 214 6.27 -25.09 17.92
C THR A 214 4.84 -24.75 18.30
N ALA A 215 4.58 -23.53 18.75
CA ALA A 215 3.27 -23.10 19.21
C ALA A 215 3.07 -21.58 19.11
N ALA A 216 1.82 -21.16 18.97
CA ALA A 216 1.40 -19.78 19.11
C ALA A 216 0.11 -19.67 19.92
N VAL A 217 -0.05 -18.53 20.59
CA VAL A 217 -1.32 -18.07 21.18
C VAL A 217 -1.82 -16.92 20.34
N VAL A 218 -2.94 -17.10 19.66
CA VAL A 218 -3.64 -16.04 18.94
C VAL A 218 -4.74 -15.52 19.86
N GLN A 219 -4.56 -14.34 20.42
CA GLN A 219 -5.50 -13.73 21.34
C GLN A 219 -6.46 -12.83 20.56
N VAL A 220 -7.76 -13.10 20.67
CA VAL A 220 -8.80 -12.37 19.94
C VAL A 220 -9.67 -11.62 20.94
N LYS A 221 -9.61 -10.29 20.92
CA LYS A 221 -10.52 -9.40 21.64
C LYS A 221 -11.62 -8.93 20.69
N THR A 222 -12.87 -9.21 21.03
CA THR A 222 -14.05 -8.83 20.22
C THR A 222 -14.96 -7.95 21.06
N GLU A 223 -15.36 -6.80 20.52
CA GLU A 223 -16.41 -5.98 21.14
C GLU A 223 -17.78 -6.41 20.62
N VAL A 224 -18.64 -6.83 21.54
CA VAL A 224 -19.98 -7.33 21.25
C VAL A 224 -21.01 -6.39 21.85
N ARG A 225 -22.09 -6.12 21.11
CA ARG A 225 -23.19 -5.28 21.56
C ARG A 225 -24.52 -6.01 21.47
N ASN A 226 -25.34 -5.92 22.53
CA ASN A 226 -26.74 -6.32 22.52
C ASN A 226 -27.62 -5.08 22.39
N THR A 227 -28.21 -4.86 21.21
CA THR A 227 -29.16 -3.77 20.96
C THR A 227 -30.63 -4.19 21.11
N SER A 228 -30.89 -5.42 21.54
CA SER A 228 -32.27 -5.85 21.85
C SER A 228 -32.77 -5.23 23.16
N THR A 229 -34.08 -5.27 23.37
CA THR A 229 -34.75 -4.72 24.56
C THR A 229 -34.66 -5.60 25.80
N ARG A 230 -33.96 -6.73 25.72
CA ARG A 230 -33.87 -7.72 26.81
C ARG A 230 -32.48 -8.31 26.89
N GLU A 231 -32.18 -8.92 28.03
CA GLU A 231 -30.95 -9.71 28.18
C GLU A 231 -30.91 -10.83 27.15
N GLN A 232 -29.73 -11.09 26.60
CA GLN A 232 -29.48 -12.17 25.65
C GLN A 232 -28.40 -13.10 26.16
N ALA A 233 -28.62 -14.41 25.98
CA ALA A 233 -27.53 -15.39 26.02
C ALA A 233 -26.77 -15.32 24.69
N VAL A 234 -25.46 -15.15 24.77
CA VAL A 234 -24.57 -14.87 23.64
C VAL A 234 -23.42 -15.87 23.60
N SER A 235 -23.16 -16.42 22.42
CA SER A 235 -22.00 -17.24 22.12
C SER A 235 -21.02 -16.44 21.26
N VAL A 236 -19.77 -16.29 21.70
CA VAL A 236 -18.68 -15.75 20.89
C VAL A 236 -17.76 -16.92 20.53
N ARG A 237 -17.58 -17.17 19.23
CA ARG A 237 -16.76 -18.26 18.70
C ARG A 237 -15.77 -17.72 17.68
N HIS A 238 -14.54 -18.19 17.77
CA HIS A 238 -13.49 -17.91 16.80
C HIS A 238 -13.07 -19.21 16.13
N VAL A 239 -13.00 -19.19 14.80
CA VAL A 239 -12.54 -20.31 13.97
C VAL A 239 -11.37 -19.83 13.14
N LEU A 240 -10.18 -20.38 13.40
CA LEU A 240 -8.98 -20.07 12.65
C LEU A 240 -8.79 -21.10 11.54
N GLN A 241 -8.64 -20.62 10.31
CA GLN A 241 -8.51 -21.44 9.12
C GLN A 241 -7.17 -21.19 8.40
N TRP A 242 -6.58 -22.27 7.90
CA TRP A 242 -5.40 -22.27 7.05
C TRP A 242 -5.75 -22.92 5.72
N LYS A 243 -5.60 -22.18 4.61
CA LYS A 243 -5.93 -22.67 3.25
C LYS A 243 -7.34 -23.29 3.17
N GLY A 244 -8.32 -22.63 3.78
CA GLY A 244 -9.72 -23.06 3.81
C GLY A 244 -10.05 -24.23 4.76
N ARG A 245 -9.07 -24.72 5.54
CA ARG A 245 -9.29 -25.77 6.55
C ARG A 245 -9.21 -25.20 7.95
N GLN A 246 -10.18 -25.52 8.80
CA GLN A 246 -10.10 -25.18 10.22
C GLN A 246 -8.89 -25.86 10.87
N VAL A 247 -8.06 -25.08 11.55
CA VAL A 247 -6.87 -25.55 12.27
C VAL A 247 -6.98 -25.37 13.79
N ALA A 248 -7.78 -24.40 14.24
CA ALA A 248 -8.03 -24.17 15.66
C ALA A 248 -9.37 -23.44 15.85
N GLN A 249 -9.94 -23.53 17.04
CA GLN A 249 -11.12 -22.76 17.43
C GLN A 249 -11.15 -22.52 18.93
N ALA A 250 -11.86 -21.48 19.35
CA ALA A 250 -12.16 -21.22 20.75
C ALA A 250 -13.54 -20.55 20.87
N ALA A 251 -14.22 -20.72 22.00
CA ALA A 251 -15.54 -20.14 22.20
C ALA A 251 -15.79 -19.81 23.67
N GLN A 252 -16.67 -18.83 23.91
CA GLN A 252 -17.15 -18.46 25.23
C GLN A 252 -18.66 -18.16 25.17
N GLN A 253 -19.37 -18.58 26.22
CA GLN A 253 -20.76 -18.20 26.46
C GLN A 253 -20.82 -17.08 27.50
N LEU A 254 -21.72 -16.12 27.30
CA LEU A 254 -21.96 -15.04 28.25
C LEU A 254 -23.41 -14.55 28.18
N ARG A 255 -23.81 -13.75 29.15
CA ARG A 255 -25.06 -12.97 29.11
C ARG A 255 -24.72 -11.50 28.95
N LEU A 256 -25.47 -10.83 28.06
CA LEU A 256 -25.39 -9.39 27.84
C LEU A 256 -26.75 -8.76 28.14
N ALA A 257 -26.78 -7.78 29.03
CA ALA A 257 -27.98 -7.01 29.34
C ALA A 257 -28.45 -6.23 28.10
N ALA A 258 -29.71 -5.77 28.13
CA ALA A 258 -30.25 -4.90 27.07
C ALA A 258 -29.40 -3.63 26.94
N GLY A 259 -29.01 -3.28 25.72
CA GLY A 259 -28.16 -2.11 25.43
C GLY A 259 -26.68 -2.30 25.78
N GLU A 260 -26.29 -3.39 26.42
CA GLU A 260 -24.92 -3.60 26.88
C GLU A 260 -23.94 -3.75 25.72
N ARG A 261 -22.74 -3.20 25.91
CA ARG A 261 -21.55 -3.40 25.08
C ARG A 261 -20.43 -3.98 25.95
N ARG A 262 -19.78 -5.04 25.50
CA ARG A 262 -18.73 -5.73 26.26
C ARG A 262 -17.59 -6.21 25.37
N HIS A 263 -16.36 -6.07 25.84
CA HIS A 263 -15.19 -6.72 25.24
C HIS A 263 -15.05 -8.15 25.78
N VAL A 264 -14.90 -9.12 24.88
CA VAL A 264 -14.64 -10.53 25.21
C VAL A 264 -13.31 -10.93 24.60
N THR A 265 -12.38 -11.42 25.42
CA THR A 265 -11.04 -11.82 24.98
C THR A 265 -10.89 -13.33 25.12
N ILE A 266 -10.65 -14.01 24.00
CA ILE A 266 -10.56 -15.48 23.96
C ILE A 266 -9.22 -15.87 23.29
N PRO A 267 -8.35 -16.64 23.97
CA PRO A 267 -7.13 -17.16 23.37
C PRO A 267 -7.42 -18.40 22.52
N ILE A 268 -6.81 -18.48 21.34
CA ILE A 268 -6.77 -19.66 20.48
C ILE A 268 -5.36 -20.26 20.58
N GLN A 269 -5.28 -21.52 21.00
CA GLN A 269 -4.03 -22.28 20.99
C GLN A 269 -3.79 -22.86 19.60
N LEU A 270 -2.61 -22.60 19.03
CA LEU A 270 -2.23 -23.07 17.70
C LEU A 270 -0.91 -23.84 17.78
N SER A 271 -0.93 -25.13 17.47
CA SER A 271 0.28 -25.95 17.35
C SER A 271 0.92 -25.78 15.97
N GLN A 272 2.26 -25.81 15.94
CA GLN A 272 3.07 -25.74 14.72
C GLN A 272 2.62 -24.63 13.75
N PRO A 273 2.56 -23.36 14.22
CA PRO A 273 2.05 -22.26 13.41
C PRO A 273 2.93 -22.02 12.17
N LYS A 274 2.30 -21.59 11.08
CA LYS A 274 2.97 -21.02 9.92
C LYS A 274 3.17 -19.54 10.19
N LEU A 275 4.38 -19.17 10.61
CA LEU A 275 4.70 -17.80 10.99
C LEU A 275 4.71 -16.90 9.75
N TRP A 276 4.27 -15.65 9.93
CA TRP A 276 4.34 -14.62 8.90
C TRP A 276 5.72 -13.96 8.90
N SER A 277 6.28 -13.75 7.71
CA SER A 277 7.49 -12.95 7.49
C SER A 277 7.53 -12.37 6.06
N PRO A 278 8.43 -11.42 5.75
CA PRO A 278 8.61 -10.94 4.38
C PRO A 278 8.93 -12.04 3.36
N LYS A 279 9.58 -13.13 3.78
CA LYS A 279 9.93 -14.27 2.90
C LYS A 279 8.81 -15.29 2.83
N GLU A 280 8.12 -15.52 3.95
CA GLU A 280 7.01 -16.45 4.08
C GLU A 280 5.77 -15.72 4.63
N PRO A 281 5.03 -14.97 3.79
CA PRO A 281 3.87 -14.19 4.24
C PRO A 281 2.64 -15.08 4.48
N ASN A 282 2.75 -16.00 5.43
CA ASN A 282 1.70 -16.95 5.78
C ASN A 282 0.53 -16.23 6.45
N LEU A 283 -0.66 -16.35 5.86
CA LEU A 283 -1.88 -15.71 6.33
C LEU A 283 -2.97 -16.74 6.63
N TYR A 284 -3.59 -16.59 7.80
CA TYR A 284 -4.77 -17.34 8.21
C TYR A 284 -6.03 -16.49 7.99
N GLN A 285 -7.17 -17.17 7.97
CA GLN A 285 -8.49 -16.55 7.99
C GLN A 285 -9.13 -16.83 9.35
N LEU A 286 -9.42 -15.77 10.10
CA LEU A 286 -10.14 -15.83 11.37
C LEU A 286 -11.61 -15.50 11.11
N GLU A 287 -12.50 -16.46 11.29
CA GLU A 287 -13.93 -16.20 11.40
C GLU A 287 -14.31 -15.97 12.85
N THR A 288 -14.86 -14.78 13.14
CA THR A 288 -15.47 -14.46 14.44
C THR A 288 -16.97 -14.49 14.29
N LYS A 289 -17.62 -15.29 15.14
CA LYS A 289 -19.04 -15.61 15.13
C LYS A 289 -19.64 -15.18 16.46
N VAL A 290 -20.68 -14.35 16.42
CA VAL A 290 -21.41 -13.88 17.60
C VAL A 290 -22.87 -14.28 17.44
N GLY A 291 -23.29 -15.29 18.20
CA GLY A 291 -24.61 -15.89 18.10
C GLY A 291 -25.52 -15.61 19.29
N SER A 292 -26.80 -15.38 19.04
CA SER A 292 -27.86 -15.34 20.06
C SER A 292 -29.20 -15.76 19.47
N ALA A 293 -29.99 -16.53 20.23
CA ALA A 293 -31.34 -16.97 19.85
C ALA A 293 -31.45 -17.54 18.41
N GLY A 294 -30.45 -18.31 17.97
CA GLY A 294 -30.41 -18.94 16.64
C GLY A 294 -29.97 -18.02 15.48
N VAL A 295 -29.61 -16.77 15.75
CA VAL A 295 -29.07 -15.79 14.79
C VAL A 295 -27.59 -15.54 15.07
N GLU A 296 -26.75 -15.38 14.04
CA GLU A 296 -25.29 -15.24 14.19
C GLU A 296 -24.73 -14.10 13.31
N ASP A 297 -24.07 -13.10 13.91
CA ASP A 297 -23.22 -12.16 13.19
C ASP A 297 -21.87 -12.82 12.92
N VAL A 298 -21.37 -12.70 11.69
CA VAL A 298 -20.11 -13.32 11.26
C VAL A 298 -19.24 -12.26 10.61
N ALA A 299 -17.99 -12.15 11.06
CA ALA A 299 -16.98 -11.32 10.44
C ALA A 299 -15.71 -12.14 10.18
N THR A 300 -15.03 -11.81 9.10
CA THR A 300 -13.79 -12.47 8.70
C THR A 300 -12.63 -11.49 8.72
N THR A 301 -11.60 -11.85 9.48
CA THR A 301 -10.37 -11.07 9.60
C THR A 301 -9.20 -11.91 9.10
N ARG A 302 -8.36 -11.35 8.24
CA ARG A 302 -7.10 -11.98 7.85
C ARG A 302 -6.06 -11.72 8.93
N VAL A 303 -5.30 -12.73 9.32
CA VAL A 303 -4.33 -12.63 10.42
C VAL A 303 -3.01 -13.31 10.05
N GLY A 304 -1.90 -12.69 10.40
CA GLY A 304 -0.56 -13.32 10.34
C GLY A 304 -0.02 -13.53 11.76
N VAL A 305 0.58 -14.69 11.99
CA VAL A 305 1.16 -15.05 13.30
C VAL A 305 2.63 -14.66 13.29
N ARG A 306 3.00 -13.62 14.03
CA ARG A 306 4.39 -13.14 14.13
C ARG A 306 4.68 -12.41 15.43
N ARG A 307 5.95 -12.39 15.82
CA ARG A 307 6.48 -11.62 16.95
C ARG A 307 7.54 -10.63 16.46
N LEU A 308 7.40 -9.37 16.85
CA LEU A 308 8.43 -8.34 16.69
C LEU A 308 9.14 -8.12 18.02
N ALA A 309 10.44 -7.88 18.00
CA ALA A 309 11.20 -7.44 19.17
C ALA A 309 12.42 -6.63 18.73
N PHE A 310 13.03 -5.93 19.68
CA PHE A 310 14.30 -5.26 19.45
C PHE A 310 15.33 -5.74 20.47
N ASP A 311 16.54 -6.01 20.00
CA ASP A 311 17.71 -6.30 20.83
C ASP A 311 18.88 -5.44 20.37
N ASN A 312 19.41 -4.59 21.26
CA ASN A 312 20.52 -3.67 20.97
C ASN A 312 20.31 -2.86 19.65
N GLY A 313 19.10 -2.36 19.43
CA GLY A 313 18.73 -1.58 18.23
C GLY A 313 18.44 -2.40 16.97
N LYS A 314 18.66 -3.72 16.99
CA LYS A 314 18.37 -4.62 15.87
C LYS A 314 16.94 -5.14 15.96
N LEU A 315 16.24 -5.13 14.84
CA LEU A 315 14.92 -5.76 14.72
C LEU A 315 15.06 -7.28 14.74
N LEU A 316 14.25 -7.94 15.57
CA LEU A 316 14.04 -9.37 15.57
C LEU A 316 12.62 -9.67 15.09
N LEU A 317 12.49 -10.52 14.06
CA LEU A 317 11.22 -11.05 13.60
C LEU A 317 11.18 -12.56 13.89
N ASN A 318 10.22 -12.98 14.71
CA ASN A 318 10.09 -14.37 15.16
C ASN A 318 11.35 -14.91 15.85
N GLY A 319 12.08 -14.04 16.54
CA GLY A 319 13.33 -14.35 17.24
C GLY A 319 14.60 -14.23 16.39
N GLU A 320 14.47 -14.00 15.08
CA GLU A 320 15.62 -13.93 14.16
C GLU A 320 15.91 -12.48 13.76
N PRO A 321 17.19 -12.04 13.72
CA PRO A 321 17.56 -10.71 13.25
C PRO A 321 17.12 -10.43 11.81
N LEU A 322 16.59 -9.24 11.57
CA LEU A 322 16.12 -8.81 10.26
C LEU A 322 16.56 -7.38 9.97
N THR A 323 17.28 -7.19 8.87
CA THR A 323 17.54 -5.89 8.27
C THR A 323 16.61 -5.70 7.08
N LEU A 324 16.01 -4.52 6.95
CA LEU A 324 15.02 -4.23 5.92
C LEU A 324 15.55 -3.21 4.93
N ARG A 325 15.46 -3.53 3.64
CA ARG A 325 15.57 -2.54 2.59
C ARG A 325 14.16 -2.07 2.22
N GLY A 326 13.93 -0.77 2.23
CA GLY A 326 12.61 -0.22 1.99
C GLY A 326 12.58 1.02 1.11
N VAL A 327 11.36 1.52 0.95
CA VAL A 327 11.02 2.62 0.05
C VAL A 327 9.84 3.42 0.60
N ASN A 328 9.77 4.70 0.26
CA ASN A 328 8.61 5.55 0.54
C ASN A 328 7.60 5.43 -0.61
N ARG A 329 6.31 5.65 -0.31
CA ARG A 329 5.24 5.66 -1.31
C ARG A 329 4.27 6.80 -1.04
N HIS A 330 3.96 7.58 -2.07
CA HIS A 330 2.65 8.25 -2.19
C HIS A 330 1.69 7.37 -2.98
N GLN A 331 0.41 7.36 -2.61
CA GLN A 331 -0.56 6.41 -3.18
C GLN A 331 -1.12 6.82 -4.55
N GLU A 332 -0.68 7.93 -5.14
CA GLU A 332 -1.37 8.55 -6.28
C GLU A 332 -1.09 7.89 -7.63
N TYR A 333 -2.10 7.95 -8.51
CA TYR A 333 -1.96 7.75 -9.96
C TYR A 333 -2.15 9.11 -10.66
N PRO A 334 -1.59 9.29 -11.88
CA PRO A 334 -1.81 10.52 -12.63
C PRO A 334 -3.30 10.70 -12.91
N TYR A 335 -3.75 11.95 -13.01
CA TYR A 335 -5.13 12.37 -13.28
C TYR A 335 -6.14 12.12 -12.14
N VAL A 336 -6.25 10.89 -11.65
CA VAL A 336 -7.25 10.48 -10.63
C VAL A 336 -6.78 10.66 -9.20
N GLY A 337 -5.49 10.91 -8.99
CA GLY A 337 -4.91 11.03 -7.67
C GLY A 337 -5.14 9.77 -6.84
N TYR A 338 -5.89 9.90 -5.75
CA TYR A 338 -6.09 8.83 -4.77
C TYR A 338 -7.27 7.90 -5.07
N ALA A 339 -8.11 8.20 -6.06
CA ALA A 339 -9.32 7.42 -6.37
C ALA A 339 -9.01 6.11 -7.12
N LEU A 340 -8.23 5.23 -6.46
CA LEU A 340 -7.70 4.00 -7.02
C LEU A 340 -8.63 2.79 -6.81
N SER A 341 -8.49 1.80 -7.69
CA SER A 341 -9.05 0.46 -7.48
C SER A 341 -8.17 -0.37 -6.54
N PRO A 342 -8.74 -1.38 -5.84
CA PRO A 342 -7.93 -2.31 -5.03
C PRO A 342 -6.83 -3.03 -5.84
N GLN A 343 -7.09 -3.29 -7.12
CA GLN A 343 -6.15 -3.96 -8.01
C GLN A 343 -4.96 -3.05 -8.36
N ALA A 344 -5.17 -1.73 -8.48
CA ALA A 344 -4.09 -0.76 -8.69
C ALA A 344 -3.14 -0.72 -7.48
N ASP A 345 -3.68 -0.70 -6.27
CA ASP A 345 -2.87 -0.80 -5.04
C ASP A 345 -2.11 -2.14 -4.96
N ALA A 346 -2.74 -3.25 -5.36
CA ALA A 346 -2.08 -4.55 -5.40
C ALA A 346 -0.92 -4.59 -6.41
N ARG A 347 -1.04 -3.93 -7.57
CA ARG A 347 0.04 -3.78 -8.56
C ARG A 347 1.19 -2.94 -8.03
N ASP A 348 0.89 -1.81 -7.36
CA ASP A 348 1.91 -0.97 -6.74
C ASP A 348 2.71 -1.76 -5.68
N ALA A 349 2.02 -2.48 -4.78
CA ALA A 349 2.66 -3.33 -3.78
C ALA A 349 3.49 -4.46 -4.43
N LEU A 350 3.00 -5.06 -5.51
CA LEU A 350 3.73 -6.09 -6.27
C LEU A 350 5.00 -5.53 -6.89
N LEU A 351 4.96 -4.33 -7.48
CA LEU A 351 6.15 -3.67 -8.04
C LEU A 351 7.18 -3.40 -6.95
N ILE A 352 6.77 -2.87 -5.80
CA ILE A 352 7.65 -2.63 -4.65
C ILE A 352 8.37 -3.94 -4.27
N LYS A 353 7.60 -5.02 -4.06
CA LYS A 353 8.18 -6.32 -3.71
C LYS A 353 9.07 -6.86 -4.82
N LYS A 354 8.65 -6.76 -6.09
CA LYS A 354 9.41 -7.27 -7.25
C LYS A 354 10.79 -6.63 -7.38
N TYR A 355 10.92 -5.34 -7.04
CA TYR A 355 12.14 -4.56 -7.19
C TYR A 355 13.04 -4.52 -5.94
N GLY A 356 12.86 -5.48 -5.04
CA GLY A 356 13.83 -5.75 -3.99
C GLY A 356 13.47 -5.17 -2.62
N PHE A 357 12.32 -4.52 -2.45
CA PHE A 357 11.95 -3.93 -1.17
C PHE A 357 11.12 -4.90 -0.32
N ASP A 358 11.36 -4.88 1.00
CA ASP A 358 10.63 -5.66 2.01
C ASP A 358 9.95 -4.75 3.05
N TYR A 359 10.17 -3.44 2.96
CA TYR A 359 9.64 -2.41 3.85
C TYR A 359 9.09 -1.23 3.06
N VAL A 360 7.96 -0.67 3.50
CA VAL A 360 7.36 0.54 2.92
C VAL A 360 7.01 1.55 4.02
N ARG A 361 7.53 2.77 3.90
CA ARG A 361 7.06 3.91 4.66
C ARG A 361 5.92 4.59 3.91
N LEU A 362 4.76 4.75 4.55
CA LEU A 362 3.58 5.32 3.91
C LEU A 362 3.55 6.83 4.09
N ALA A 363 4.37 7.50 3.28
CA ALA A 363 4.56 8.93 3.31
C ALA A 363 3.30 9.70 2.86
N HIS A 364 2.79 10.67 3.63
CA HIS A 364 2.86 10.72 5.10
C HIS A 364 1.41 10.76 5.59
N TYR A 365 0.65 9.71 5.29
CA TYR A 365 -0.76 9.60 5.62
C TYR A 365 -1.25 8.15 5.53
N PRO A 366 -2.37 7.81 6.19
CA PRO A 366 -2.93 6.46 6.12
C PRO A 366 -3.36 6.12 4.68
N GLN A 367 -2.73 5.09 4.10
CA GLN A 367 -3.05 4.64 2.74
C GLN A 367 -4.22 3.64 2.74
N SER A 368 -4.62 3.19 1.56
CA SER A 368 -5.85 2.40 1.38
C SER A 368 -5.78 1.05 2.11
N PRO A 369 -6.91 0.53 2.62
CA PRO A 369 -6.98 -0.84 3.13
C PRO A 369 -6.56 -1.90 2.11
N ALA A 370 -6.75 -1.62 0.80
CA ALA A 370 -6.33 -2.52 -0.27
C ALA A 370 -4.81 -2.64 -0.37
N PHE A 371 -4.06 -1.53 -0.23
CA PHE A 371 -2.60 -1.57 -0.19
C PHE A 371 -2.10 -2.31 1.05
N MET A 372 -2.70 -2.07 2.23
CA MET A 372 -2.35 -2.77 3.46
C MET A 372 -2.58 -4.29 3.35
N ALA A 373 -3.71 -4.70 2.76
CA ALA A 373 -4.00 -6.11 2.49
C ALA A 373 -3.01 -6.73 1.48
N ALA A 374 -2.58 -5.98 0.47
CA ALA A 374 -1.55 -6.42 -0.48
C ALA A 374 -0.17 -6.55 0.20
N ALA A 375 0.17 -5.64 1.12
CA ALA A 375 1.41 -5.70 1.91
C ALA A 375 1.46 -6.95 2.79
N ASP A 376 0.37 -7.29 3.49
CA ASP A 376 0.25 -8.55 4.23
C ASP A 376 0.51 -9.77 3.35
N GLU A 377 -0.08 -9.75 2.16
CA GLU A 377 -0.07 -10.85 1.21
C GLU A 377 1.29 -11.06 0.51
N LEU A 378 2.03 -9.97 0.30
CA LEU A 378 3.32 -9.97 -0.39
C LEU A 378 4.50 -10.07 0.56
N GLY A 379 4.28 -9.93 1.87
CA GLY A 379 5.35 -9.88 2.86
C GLY A 379 6.13 -8.57 2.77
N LEU A 380 5.40 -7.45 2.80
CA LEU A 380 5.96 -6.12 2.97
C LEU A 380 5.66 -5.65 4.39
N LEU A 381 6.68 -5.32 5.16
CA LEU A 381 6.48 -4.58 6.41
C LEU A 381 6.14 -3.12 6.08
N VAL A 382 5.29 -2.50 6.89
CA VAL A 382 4.82 -1.13 6.65
C VAL A 382 4.88 -0.27 7.90
N VAL A 383 5.19 1.00 7.71
CA VAL A 383 5.03 2.06 8.71
C VAL A 383 3.97 3.04 8.20
N PRO A 384 2.69 2.85 8.58
CA PRO A 384 1.65 3.86 8.34
C PRO A 384 1.90 5.11 9.19
N GLY A 385 1.71 6.29 8.59
CA GLY A 385 1.85 7.56 9.28
C GLY A 385 0.60 8.42 9.25
N ILE A 386 0.46 9.32 10.22
CA ILE A 386 -0.60 10.34 10.22
C ILE A 386 -0.31 11.44 9.19
N PRO A 387 -1.33 12.16 8.68
CA PRO A 387 -1.15 13.30 7.78
C PRO A 387 -0.23 14.37 8.37
N GLY A 388 0.91 14.64 7.74
CA GLY A 388 1.80 15.72 8.14
C GLY A 388 2.97 15.93 7.18
N TRP A 389 3.40 17.18 7.02
CA TRP A 389 4.65 17.56 6.36
C TRP A 389 4.90 19.05 6.63
N GLN A 390 5.99 19.37 7.32
CA GLN A 390 6.47 20.72 7.63
C GLN A 390 5.40 21.72 8.11
N PHE A 391 4.36 21.25 8.82
CA PHE A 391 3.23 22.08 9.23
C PHE A 391 2.64 21.69 10.59
N PHE A 392 2.54 22.67 11.47
CA PHE A 392 1.84 22.58 12.75
C PHE A 392 0.97 23.83 12.96
N ASN A 393 -0.25 23.63 13.46
CA ASN A 393 -1.13 24.72 13.89
C ASN A 393 -1.31 24.69 15.42
N PRO A 394 -1.07 25.81 16.14
CA PRO A 394 -1.23 25.85 17.60
C PRO A 394 -2.68 25.79 18.10
N ASP A 395 -3.69 25.86 17.22
CA ASP A 395 -5.08 25.68 17.61
C ASP A 395 -5.26 24.32 18.35
N PRO A 396 -5.78 24.29 19.59
CA PRO A 396 -6.04 23.04 20.30
C PRO A 396 -6.93 22.05 19.53
N ALA A 397 -7.81 22.52 18.64
CA ALA A 397 -8.63 21.67 17.78
C ALA A 397 -7.78 20.88 16.78
N PHE A 398 -6.70 21.45 16.26
CA PHE A 398 -5.75 20.75 15.39
C PHE A 398 -5.08 19.60 16.14
N SER A 399 -4.51 19.86 17.32
CA SER A 399 -3.89 18.82 18.14
C SER A 399 -4.86 17.69 18.49
N ARG A 400 -6.12 18.01 18.84
CA ARG A 400 -7.16 16.99 19.09
C ARG A 400 -7.46 16.16 17.84
N GLN A 401 -7.56 16.79 16.67
CA GLN A 401 -7.81 16.09 15.41
C GLN A 401 -6.63 15.17 15.03
N VAL A 402 -5.40 15.62 15.25
CA VAL A 402 -4.17 14.85 14.99
C VAL A 402 -4.07 13.63 15.92
N ILE A 403 -4.37 13.80 17.21
CA ILE A 403 -4.42 12.69 18.19
C ILE A 403 -5.51 11.68 17.81
N GLN A 404 -6.71 12.16 17.45
CA GLN A 404 -7.80 11.30 16.98
C GLN A 404 -7.39 10.53 15.71
N THR A 405 -6.71 11.18 14.78
CA THR A 405 -6.20 10.55 13.56
C THR A 405 -5.18 9.45 13.87
N CYS A 406 -4.28 9.66 14.83
CA CYS A 406 -3.39 8.60 15.32
C CYS A 406 -4.19 7.42 15.88
N ALA A 407 -5.17 7.70 16.74
CA ALA A 407 -5.98 6.65 17.36
C ALA A 407 -6.75 5.81 16.31
N ASP A 408 -7.39 6.48 15.36
CA ASP A 408 -8.19 5.83 14.32
C ASP A 408 -7.31 5.05 13.33
N MET A 409 -6.09 5.53 13.03
CA MET A 409 -5.12 4.81 12.20
C MET A 409 -4.70 3.50 12.87
N VAL A 410 -4.27 3.54 14.13
CA VAL A 410 -3.90 2.34 14.89
C VAL A 410 -5.09 1.38 14.94
N ARG A 411 -6.29 1.89 15.25
CA ARG A 411 -7.49 1.05 15.38
C ARG A 411 -7.89 0.37 14.08
N ARG A 412 -7.84 1.08 12.95
CA ARG A 412 -8.14 0.55 11.62
C ARG A 412 -7.16 -0.56 11.23
N ASP A 413 -5.88 -0.35 11.48
CA ASP A 413 -4.83 -1.18 10.89
C ASP A 413 -4.23 -2.23 11.84
N ARG A 414 -4.60 -2.24 13.13
CA ARG A 414 -4.02 -3.12 14.18
C ARG A 414 -4.02 -4.62 13.89
N ASN A 415 -4.82 -5.10 12.94
CA ASN A 415 -4.88 -6.52 12.58
C ASN A 415 -3.96 -6.89 11.40
N HIS A 416 -3.34 -5.91 10.74
CA HIS A 416 -2.41 -6.15 9.63
C HIS A 416 -1.08 -6.70 10.17
N PRO A 417 -0.68 -7.95 9.84
CA PRO A 417 0.62 -8.48 10.25
C PRO A 417 1.81 -7.71 9.66
N SER A 418 1.59 -7.01 8.54
CA SER A 418 2.58 -6.12 7.90
C SER A 418 2.97 -4.91 8.73
N VAL A 419 2.13 -4.43 9.64
CA VAL A 419 2.46 -3.21 10.40
C VAL A 419 3.66 -3.48 11.33
N LEU A 420 4.73 -2.75 11.08
CA LEU A 420 5.97 -2.76 11.87
C LEU A 420 5.89 -1.79 13.04
N ALA A 421 5.44 -0.56 12.77
CA ALA A 421 5.36 0.54 13.72
C ALA A 421 4.39 1.62 13.22
N TRP A 422 4.04 2.56 14.09
CA TRP A 422 3.05 3.61 13.83
C TRP A 422 3.73 4.98 13.83
N GLU A 423 3.82 5.63 12.67
CA GLU A 423 4.33 7.00 12.55
C GLU A 423 3.24 8.00 12.95
N CYS A 424 2.92 8.04 14.25
CA CYS A 424 2.10 9.09 14.84
C CYS A 424 2.96 10.33 15.10
N SER A 425 3.54 10.88 14.04
CA SER A 425 4.43 12.04 14.07
C SER A 425 4.11 12.92 12.87
N LEU A 426 4.00 14.22 13.04
CA LEU A 426 3.92 15.13 11.89
C LEU A 426 5.30 15.19 11.23
N ASN A 427 5.40 14.68 9.99
CA ASN A 427 6.70 14.52 9.31
C ASN A 427 7.44 15.86 9.21
N GLU A 428 8.73 15.86 9.53
CA GLU A 428 9.62 17.05 9.49
C GLU A 428 9.05 18.32 10.15
N THR A 429 8.21 18.15 11.17
CA THR A 429 7.44 19.27 11.75
C THR A 429 7.73 19.41 13.22
N LYS A 430 8.33 20.54 13.64
CA LYS A 430 8.49 20.88 15.05
C LYS A 430 7.12 20.89 15.75
N MET A 431 6.97 20.07 16.78
CA MET A 431 5.75 19.93 17.58
C MET A 431 6.03 20.31 19.05
N PRO A 432 5.02 20.75 19.81
CA PRO A 432 5.11 20.83 21.27
C PRO A 432 5.35 19.45 21.89
N ASP A 433 6.23 19.35 22.90
CA ASP A 433 6.56 18.08 23.57
C ASP A 433 5.32 17.36 24.11
N ALA A 434 4.34 18.10 24.61
CA ALA A 434 3.07 17.54 25.10
C ALA A 434 2.28 16.82 23.99
N LEU A 435 2.30 17.33 22.75
CA LEU A 435 1.66 16.66 21.62
C LEU A 435 2.44 15.41 21.23
N VAL A 436 3.78 15.48 21.20
CA VAL A 436 4.63 14.32 20.92
C VAL A 436 4.37 13.19 21.91
N GLN A 437 4.31 13.51 23.21
CA GLN A 437 3.98 12.54 24.26
C GLN A 437 2.58 11.97 24.09
N ALA A 438 1.57 12.80 23.84
CA ALA A 438 0.20 12.35 23.63
C ALA A 438 0.07 11.39 22.44
N LEU A 439 0.81 11.62 21.36
CA LEU A 439 0.82 10.73 20.19
C LEU A 439 1.49 9.39 20.47
N HIS A 440 2.62 9.39 21.20
CA HIS A 440 3.26 8.17 21.68
C HIS A 440 2.31 7.36 22.58
N ASP A 441 1.71 8.00 23.58
CA ASP A 441 0.79 7.35 24.52
C ASP A 441 -0.44 6.78 23.81
N THR A 442 -0.95 7.49 22.78
CA THR A 442 -2.10 7.05 21.98
C THR A 442 -1.83 5.73 21.27
N VAL A 443 -0.61 5.52 20.73
CA VAL A 443 -0.23 4.25 20.09
C VAL A 443 -0.34 3.09 21.08
N HIS A 444 0.20 3.24 22.29
CA HIS A 444 0.18 2.19 23.31
C HIS A 444 -1.19 2.02 23.96
N ALA A 445 -2.02 3.06 23.99
CA ALA A 445 -3.41 2.97 24.45
C ALA A 445 -4.29 2.20 23.45
N GLU A 446 -4.14 2.44 22.15
CA GLU A 446 -4.89 1.73 21.11
C GLU A 446 -4.39 0.30 20.86
N TYR A 447 -3.08 0.06 21.04
CA TYR A 447 -2.46 -1.25 20.90
C TYR A 447 -1.58 -1.54 22.13
N PRO A 448 -2.18 -1.99 23.25
CA PRO A 448 -1.43 -2.35 24.44
C PRO A 448 -0.61 -3.63 24.25
N GLY A 449 0.47 -3.74 25.03
CA GLY A 449 1.39 -4.87 25.02
C GLY A 449 2.75 -4.49 24.45
N ASP A 450 3.53 -5.50 24.05
CA ASP A 450 4.92 -5.37 23.62
C ASP A 450 5.10 -5.50 22.10
N GLN A 451 4.02 -5.34 21.32
CA GLN A 451 3.99 -5.54 19.86
C GLN A 451 3.58 -4.30 19.07
N ALA A 452 3.46 -3.14 19.73
CA ALA A 452 3.22 -1.86 19.09
C ALA A 452 4.36 -0.91 19.41
N PHE A 453 4.91 -0.32 18.37
CA PHE A 453 6.00 0.65 18.47
C PHE A 453 5.54 1.94 17.82
N SER A 454 5.67 3.04 18.56
CA SER A 454 5.54 4.38 18.03
C SER A 454 6.81 4.78 17.27
N ALA A 455 6.66 5.50 16.16
CA ALA A 455 7.76 5.94 15.31
C ALA A 455 7.65 7.44 15.02
N GLY A 456 8.78 8.11 14.93
CA GLY A 456 8.81 9.52 14.55
C GLY A 456 10.20 10.14 14.58
N TRP A 457 10.29 11.38 14.12
CA TRP A 457 11.56 12.10 13.96
C TRP A 457 12.04 12.82 15.23
N VAL A 458 11.31 12.68 16.36
CA VAL A 458 11.70 13.22 17.68
C VAL A 458 12.30 12.09 18.53
N PRO A 459 13.63 11.95 18.59
CA PRO A 459 14.28 10.76 19.14
C PRO A 459 14.15 10.61 20.65
N GLN A 460 13.66 11.59 21.40
CA GLN A 460 13.53 11.51 22.85
C GLN A 460 12.32 10.65 23.28
N THR A 461 11.23 10.69 22.52
CA THR A 461 9.94 10.12 22.93
C THR A 461 9.59 8.83 22.19
N TYR A 462 9.71 8.79 20.86
CA TYR A 462 9.28 7.62 20.08
C TYR A 462 10.16 6.39 20.31
N ASP A 463 9.57 5.19 20.23
CA ASP A 463 10.28 3.92 20.38
C ASP A 463 11.30 3.72 19.25
N ILE A 464 10.90 4.06 18.02
CA ILE A 464 11.72 3.98 16.82
C ILE A 464 11.97 5.39 16.30
N TYR A 465 13.24 5.76 16.16
CA TYR A 465 13.62 7.03 15.58
C TYR A 465 13.64 6.94 14.04
N LEU A 466 12.84 7.80 13.40
CA LEU A 466 12.85 8.01 11.96
C LEU A 466 13.86 9.12 11.62
N GLN A 467 15.01 8.71 11.10
CA GLN A 467 16.13 9.60 10.83
C GLN A 467 16.26 9.85 9.33
N ALA A 468 15.99 11.09 8.89
CA ALA A 468 16.18 11.50 7.50
C ALA A 468 17.68 11.68 7.19
N ARG A 469 18.19 11.05 6.13
CA ARG A 469 19.63 11.06 5.79
C ARG A 469 20.19 12.48 5.67
N GLN A 470 19.43 13.39 5.05
CA GLN A 470 19.80 14.79 4.90
C GLN A 470 20.09 15.44 6.27
N HIS A 471 19.21 15.24 7.25
CA HIS A 471 19.37 15.80 8.58
C HIS A 471 20.60 15.24 9.33
N ARG A 472 20.97 13.98 9.12
CA ARG A 472 22.17 13.38 9.76
C ARG A 472 23.46 13.96 9.21
N ILE A 473 23.58 14.18 7.89
CA ILE A 473 24.81 14.69 7.28
C ILE A 473 25.02 16.18 7.63
N GLY A 474 23.93 16.96 7.74
CA GLY A 474 24.00 18.35 8.18
C GLY A 474 24.18 18.52 9.70
N SER A 475 23.76 17.53 10.50
CA SER A 475 23.76 17.60 11.96
C SER A 475 25.05 17.01 12.57
N LYS A 476 25.66 17.74 13.51
CA LYS A 476 26.79 17.23 14.31
C LYS A 476 26.33 16.42 15.54
N HIS A 477 25.04 16.15 15.70
CA HIS A 477 24.52 15.43 16.86
C HIS A 477 24.77 13.93 16.76
N ALA A 478 25.18 13.31 17.87
CA ALA A 478 25.30 11.86 17.96
C ALA A 478 23.93 11.20 17.77
N LEU A 479 23.92 10.06 17.07
CA LEU A 479 22.70 9.26 16.93
C LEU A 479 22.29 8.68 18.30
N PRO A 480 20.98 8.63 18.60
CA PRO A 480 20.51 8.09 19.86
C PRO A 480 20.73 6.57 19.92
N ASN A 481 20.96 6.03 21.13
CA ASN A 481 21.05 4.59 21.34
C ASN A 481 19.65 3.95 21.41
N LYS A 482 18.97 3.85 20.27
CA LYS A 482 17.63 3.24 20.14
C LYS A 482 17.42 2.66 18.74
N PRO A 483 16.40 1.80 18.53
CA PRO A 483 16.02 1.38 17.19
C PRO A 483 15.81 2.58 16.27
N LEU A 484 16.40 2.51 15.07
CA LEU A 484 16.37 3.58 14.09
C LEU A 484 16.16 3.04 12.68
N ILE A 485 15.41 3.82 11.90
CA ILE A 485 15.24 3.65 10.45
C ILE A 485 15.83 4.88 9.77
N VAL A 486 16.63 4.70 8.71
CA VAL A 486 16.89 5.79 7.77
C VAL A 486 15.62 6.03 6.97
N SER A 487 14.79 6.99 7.39
CA SER A 487 13.39 7.11 6.93
C SER A 487 13.25 7.58 5.50
N GLU A 488 14.17 8.44 5.06
CA GLU A 488 14.30 8.89 3.68
C GLU A 488 15.75 9.17 3.29
N TYR A 489 16.09 8.81 2.06
CA TYR A 489 17.33 9.15 1.36
C TYR A 489 17.07 9.11 -0.15
N GLY A 490 17.93 9.71 -0.97
CA GLY A 490 17.79 9.66 -2.42
C GLY A 490 17.10 10.87 -3.04
N ASP A 491 16.47 11.74 -2.25
CA ASP A 491 15.95 13.02 -2.74
C ASP A 491 17.05 14.08 -2.80
N TRP A 492 17.26 14.66 -3.99
CA TRP A 492 18.31 15.66 -4.30
C TRP A 492 19.74 15.24 -3.94
N GLU A 493 20.07 13.94 -4.00
CA GLU A 493 21.42 13.48 -3.71
C GLU A 493 22.39 13.92 -4.81
N TYR A 494 23.51 14.54 -4.42
CA TYR A 494 24.55 15.04 -5.33
C TYR A 494 25.91 14.43 -4.97
N TYR A 495 26.20 13.21 -5.43
CA TYR A 495 27.26 12.39 -4.86
C TYR A 495 27.03 12.17 -3.34
N ALA A 496 27.32 10.99 -2.79
CA ALA A 496 26.93 10.70 -1.39
C ALA A 496 27.56 11.62 -0.31
N MET A 497 28.43 12.56 -0.66
CA MET A 497 29.23 13.38 0.28
C MET A 497 28.54 14.65 0.83
N ASN A 498 27.37 15.09 0.35
CA ASN A 498 26.83 16.41 0.75
C ASN A 498 25.31 16.53 1.04
N ALA A 499 24.52 15.49 0.76
CA ALA A 499 23.07 15.44 0.99
C ALA A 499 22.25 16.69 0.59
N GLY A 500 22.65 17.43 -0.44
CA GLY A 500 21.86 18.56 -0.95
C GLY A 500 22.03 19.91 -0.25
N PHE A 501 22.86 20.05 0.79
CA PHE A 501 22.98 21.30 1.57
C PHE A 501 23.97 22.34 1.03
N ASN A 502 24.86 21.94 0.12
CA ASN A 502 25.90 22.82 -0.41
C ASN A 502 25.79 23.01 -1.94
N GLN A 503 24.56 23.26 -2.42
CA GLN A 503 24.20 23.30 -3.85
C GLN A 503 25.05 24.28 -4.68
N ASN A 504 25.61 25.30 -4.02
CA ASN A 504 26.44 26.35 -4.59
C ASN A 504 27.89 25.90 -4.84
N ALA A 505 28.38 24.85 -4.16
CA ALA A 505 29.76 24.36 -4.30
C ALA A 505 30.05 23.66 -5.65
N TRP A 506 29.00 23.39 -6.43
CA TRP A 506 29.08 22.80 -7.77
C TRP A 506 28.30 23.62 -8.80
N ALA A 507 28.17 24.93 -8.61
CA ALA A 507 27.35 25.81 -9.45
C ALA A 507 27.72 25.78 -10.95
N ASP A 508 28.89 25.24 -11.29
CA ASP A 508 29.40 24.98 -12.63
C ASP A 508 28.78 23.74 -13.33
N LEU A 509 28.17 22.81 -12.58
CA LEU A 509 27.46 21.64 -13.10
C LEU A 509 25.95 21.86 -13.14
N LYS A 510 25.30 21.53 -14.27
CA LYS A 510 23.85 21.64 -14.41
C LYS A 510 23.16 20.63 -13.49
N PRO A 511 22.03 20.95 -12.83
CA PRO A 511 21.30 20.00 -11.99
C PRO A 511 20.99 18.65 -12.66
N ALA A 512 20.73 18.66 -13.98
CA ALA A 512 20.50 17.47 -14.79
C ALA A 512 21.68 16.48 -14.79
N ASP A 513 22.90 16.95 -14.56
CA ASP A 513 24.14 16.16 -14.63
C ASP A 513 24.57 15.59 -13.27
N ARG A 514 23.88 15.97 -12.18
CA ARG A 514 24.30 15.61 -10.81
C ARG A 514 23.18 15.17 -9.87
N SER A 515 21.92 15.48 -10.15
CA SER A 515 20.78 15.16 -9.28
C SER A 515 20.32 13.70 -9.42
N SER A 516 19.75 13.14 -8.35
CA SER A 516 18.98 11.89 -8.36
C SER A 516 17.54 12.07 -8.89
N ARG A 517 17.05 13.31 -9.01
CA ARG A 517 15.75 13.61 -9.65
C ARG A 517 15.91 13.59 -11.17
N GLN A 518 15.44 12.52 -11.79
CA GLN A 518 15.62 12.28 -13.22
C GLN A 518 14.34 11.71 -13.84
N PRO A 519 13.78 12.31 -14.91
CA PRO A 519 12.62 11.77 -15.58
C PRO A 519 13.02 10.53 -16.36
N LEU A 520 12.07 9.62 -16.58
CA LEU A 520 12.29 8.44 -17.42
C LEU A 520 12.70 8.87 -18.85
N GLY A 521 12.03 9.87 -19.40
CA GLY A 521 12.36 10.49 -20.70
C GLY A 521 13.67 11.29 -20.73
N GLY A 522 14.44 11.35 -19.64
CA GLY A 522 15.70 12.11 -19.57
C GLY A 522 16.86 11.51 -20.38
N GLY A 523 16.73 10.25 -20.83
CA GLY A 523 17.77 9.55 -21.59
C GLY A 523 18.78 8.80 -20.72
N GLU A 524 19.60 7.96 -21.36
CA GLU A 524 20.46 6.97 -20.71
C GLU A 524 21.42 7.61 -19.68
N ALA A 525 22.09 8.69 -20.03
CA ALA A 525 23.06 9.36 -19.16
C ALA A 525 22.42 9.83 -17.84
N ARG A 526 21.21 10.40 -17.91
CA ARG A 526 20.46 10.87 -16.73
C ARG A 526 20.01 9.69 -15.85
N LEU A 527 19.53 8.60 -16.46
CA LEU A 527 19.16 7.39 -15.72
C LEU A 527 20.37 6.72 -15.05
N LEU A 528 21.53 6.71 -15.71
CA LEU A 528 22.79 6.24 -15.12
C LEU A 528 23.25 7.14 -13.97
N GLN A 529 23.06 8.46 -14.08
CA GLN A 529 23.40 9.39 -13.00
C GLN A 529 22.52 9.16 -11.76
N GLN A 530 21.21 8.99 -11.94
CA GLN A 530 20.32 8.61 -10.83
C GLN A 530 20.81 7.32 -10.17
N ALA A 531 21.02 6.25 -10.94
CA ALA A 531 21.43 4.96 -10.39
C ALA A 531 22.77 5.03 -9.65
N ARG A 532 23.71 5.89 -10.07
CA ARG A 532 24.96 6.14 -9.34
C ARG A 532 24.66 6.77 -7.97
N ASN A 533 23.93 7.87 -7.93
CA ASN A 533 23.65 8.58 -6.68
C ASN A 533 22.91 7.68 -5.68
N VAL A 534 21.97 6.88 -6.17
CA VAL A 534 21.23 5.90 -5.36
C VAL A 534 22.16 4.83 -4.80
N ALA A 535 23.06 4.28 -5.61
CA ALA A 535 24.00 3.26 -5.16
C ALA A 535 24.96 3.80 -4.09
N GLU A 536 25.49 5.00 -4.28
CA GLU A 536 26.36 5.66 -3.30
C GLU A 536 25.63 5.97 -2.00
N ALA A 537 24.40 6.49 -2.07
CA ALA A 537 23.61 6.81 -0.87
C ALA A 537 23.19 5.54 -0.11
N HIS A 538 22.84 4.47 -0.81
CA HIS A 538 22.52 3.18 -0.19
C HIS A 538 23.75 2.55 0.46
N ASP A 539 24.93 2.59 -0.18
CA ASP A 539 26.19 2.12 0.42
C ASP A 539 26.51 2.88 1.72
N ASP A 540 26.35 4.21 1.71
CA ASP A 540 26.61 5.04 2.88
C ASP A 540 25.65 4.77 4.05
N ASN A 541 24.40 4.37 3.79
CA ASN A 541 23.46 4.03 4.86
C ASN A 541 23.94 2.87 5.74
N PHE A 542 24.81 1.99 5.24
CA PHE A 542 25.43 0.94 6.06
C PHE A 542 26.42 1.47 7.11
N ASN A 543 26.78 2.77 7.09
CA ASN A 543 27.50 3.43 8.19
C ASN A 543 26.58 3.85 9.36
N THR A 544 25.27 3.70 9.22
CA THR A 544 24.29 4.03 10.25
C THR A 544 23.86 2.77 10.97
N PRO A 545 23.71 2.79 12.31
CA PRO A 545 23.20 1.65 13.08
C PRO A 545 21.67 1.49 12.90
N ALA A 546 21.21 1.49 11.65
CA ALA A 546 19.82 1.35 11.26
C ALA A 546 19.49 -0.12 11.03
N PHE A 547 18.32 -0.56 11.49
CA PHE A 547 17.80 -1.87 11.10
C PHE A 547 17.02 -1.80 9.78
N ALA A 548 16.70 -0.60 9.28
CA ALA A 548 16.03 -0.41 8.00
C ALA A 548 16.42 0.90 7.31
N ASP A 549 16.30 0.95 5.99
CA ASP A 549 16.34 2.18 5.20
C ASP A 549 15.10 2.34 4.30
N GLY A 550 14.82 3.58 3.90
CA GLY A 550 13.67 3.94 3.06
C GLY A 550 14.09 4.86 1.92
N TYR A 551 14.19 4.34 0.70
CA TYR A 551 14.45 5.17 -0.48
C TYR A 551 13.29 6.13 -0.74
N TRP A 552 13.58 7.40 -0.98
CA TRP A 552 12.63 8.38 -1.49
C TRP A 552 12.82 8.46 -3.01
N VAL A 553 11.90 7.96 -3.84
CA VAL A 553 10.58 7.33 -3.56
C VAL A 553 10.34 6.16 -4.54
N MET A 554 9.30 5.35 -4.36
CA MET A 554 9.03 4.25 -5.30
C MET A 554 8.58 4.76 -6.69
N PHE A 555 7.60 5.66 -6.70
CA PHE A 555 6.97 6.19 -7.91
C PHE A 555 7.08 7.70 -7.90
N ASP A 556 7.44 8.30 -9.04
CA ASP A 556 7.32 9.75 -9.22
C ASP A 556 5.89 10.19 -8.92
N TYR A 557 5.74 11.42 -8.42
CA TYR A 557 4.44 11.93 -7.98
C TYR A 557 4.29 13.44 -8.24
N ALA A 558 3.05 13.91 -8.25
CA ALA A 558 2.68 15.29 -8.45
C ALA A 558 2.79 16.10 -7.15
N ARG A 559 3.47 17.23 -7.24
CA ARG A 559 3.79 18.09 -6.10
C ARG A 559 2.72 19.14 -5.82
N GLY A 560 1.88 19.46 -6.81
CA GLY A 560 0.79 20.42 -6.69
C GLY A 560 1.23 21.89 -6.71
N TYR A 561 2.29 22.24 -6.00
CA TYR A 561 2.82 23.62 -5.94
C TYR A 561 3.89 23.91 -7.01
N ALA A 562 4.48 22.87 -7.59
CA ALA A 562 5.59 22.98 -8.54
C ALA A 562 5.12 22.62 -9.97
N PRO A 563 5.73 23.20 -11.02
CA PRO A 563 5.39 22.95 -12.42
C PRO A 563 5.93 21.63 -12.98
N ASP A 564 6.48 20.78 -12.12
CA ASP A 564 7.11 19.51 -12.44
C ASP A 564 6.63 18.40 -11.48
N LEU A 565 6.95 17.16 -11.85
CA LEU A 565 6.81 16.02 -10.95
C LEU A 565 7.98 16.00 -9.97
N GLU A 566 7.79 15.34 -8.84
CA GLU A 566 8.92 14.84 -8.06
C GLU A 566 9.47 13.61 -8.79
N GLU A 567 10.67 13.74 -9.36
CA GLU A 567 11.26 12.75 -10.28
C GLU A 567 12.35 11.86 -9.62
N SER A 568 12.39 11.78 -8.29
CA SER A 568 13.31 10.88 -7.56
C SER A 568 12.88 9.42 -7.61
N GLY A 569 11.66 9.13 -8.07
CA GLY A 569 11.11 7.79 -8.12
C GLY A 569 12.04 6.77 -8.77
N ALA A 570 12.13 5.57 -8.19
CA ALA A 570 12.75 4.43 -8.86
C ALA A 570 11.97 4.04 -10.14
N MET A 571 10.71 4.46 -10.22
CA MET A 571 9.83 4.34 -11.37
C MET A 571 9.14 5.67 -11.69
N SER A 572 8.70 5.84 -12.94
CA SER A 572 7.88 6.98 -13.35
C SER A 572 6.52 7.02 -12.65
N ILE A 573 5.78 8.13 -12.80
CA ILE A 573 4.41 8.27 -12.29
C ILE A 573 3.46 7.25 -12.94
N GLU A 574 3.78 6.80 -14.16
CA GLU A 574 3.11 5.69 -14.82
C GLU A 574 3.72 4.32 -14.48
N ARG A 575 4.52 4.17 -13.43
CA ARG A 575 5.06 2.86 -12.96
C ARG A 575 6.03 2.19 -13.94
N LEU A 576 6.66 2.94 -14.86
CA LEU A 576 7.73 2.40 -15.71
C LEU A 576 9.08 2.46 -14.97
N PRO A 577 9.88 1.37 -14.96
CA PRO A 577 11.11 1.33 -14.19
C PRO A 577 12.21 2.22 -14.79
N LYS A 578 12.90 2.96 -13.93
CA LYS A 578 14.19 3.60 -14.22
C LYS A 578 15.33 2.63 -13.89
N PHE A 579 16.56 2.94 -14.29
CA PHE A 579 17.72 2.09 -13.97
C PHE A 579 17.95 1.91 -12.46
N ALA A 580 17.56 2.89 -11.63
CA ALA A 580 17.64 2.77 -10.18
C ALA A 580 16.79 1.61 -9.61
N ALA A 581 15.63 1.31 -10.20
CA ALA A 581 14.83 0.15 -9.78
C ALA A 581 15.62 -1.16 -9.98
N GLU A 582 16.31 -1.29 -11.10
CA GLU A 582 17.13 -2.46 -11.42
C GLU A 582 18.35 -2.61 -10.51
N PHE A 583 18.93 -1.48 -10.08
CA PHE A 583 19.92 -1.48 -9.01
C PHE A 583 19.34 -2.10 -7.73
N PHE A 584 18.19 -1.63 -7.23
CA PHE A 584 17.58 -2.19 -6.02
C PHE A 584 17.20 -3.66 -6.15
N ARG A 585 16.72 -4.09 -7.33
CA ARG A 585 16.44 -5.50 -7.62
C ARG A 585 17.69 -6.37 -7.49
N SER A 586 18.85 -5.87 -7.94
CA SER A 586 20.13 -6.56 -7.80
C SER A 586 20.67 -6.63 -6.37
N GLN A 587 20.10 -5.88 -5.42
CA GLN A 587 20.51 -5.96 -4.03
C GLN A 587 19.77 -7.09 -3.26
N ARG A 588 18.83 -7.81 -3.89
CA ARG A 588 18.16 -8.97 -3.29
C ARG A 588 19.05 -10.22 -3.41
N SER A 589 19.08 -11.02 -2.35
CA SER A 589 19.75 -12.32 -2.35
C SER A 589 19.30 -13.19 -3.55
N PRO A 590 20.23 -13.80 -4.29
CA PRO A 590 19.87 -14.66 -5.43
C PRO A 590 19.18 -15.97 -5.00
N GLN A 591 19.16 -16.30 -3.70
CA GLN A 591 18.44 -17.45 -3.16
C GLN A 591 16.95 -17.15 -2.92
N GLU A 592 16.56 -15.88 -2.91
CA GLU A 592 15.17 -15.48 -2.70
C GLU A 592 14.40 -15.46 -4.01
N GLN A 593 13.49 -16.42 -4.17
CA GLN A 593 12.65 -16.57 -5.35
C GLN A 593 11.21 -16.88 -4.96
N SER A 594 10.27 -16.33 -5.72
CA SER A 594 8.83 -16.53 -5.55
C SER A 594 8.15 -16.59 -6.91
N ALA A 595 7.22 -17.52 -7.07
CA ALA A 595 6.35 -17.56 -8.24
C ALA A 595 5.46 -16.30 -8.36
N ARG A 596 5.24 -15.57 -7.25
CA ARG A 596 4.35 -14.41 -7.21
C ARG A 596 5.02 -13.11 -7.62
N TRP A 597 6.24 -12.86 -7.17
CA TRP A 597 6.95 -11.59 -7.39
C TRP A 597 8.31 -11.74 -8.08
N GLY A 598 8.73 -12.96 -8.45
CA GLY A 598 10.00 -13.23 -9.11
C GLY A 598 11.16 -13.40 -8.12
N GLY A 599 12.33 -12.86 -8.45
CA GLY A 599 13.58 -13.08 -7.68
C GLY A 599 14.50 -14.10 -8.34
N GLY A 600 15.47 -14.60 -7.58
CA GLY A 600 16.54 -15.46 -8.08
C GLY A 600 17.77 -14.70 -8.58
N PRO A 601 18.76 -15.40 -9.17
CA PRO A 601 19.92 -14.79 -9.81
C PRO A 601 19.48 -13.88 -10.96
N MET A 602 20.11 -12.71 -11.09
CA MET A 602 19.78 -11.72 -12.10
C MET A 602 21.01 -11.00 -12.63
N VAL A 603 20.90 -10.50 -13.86
CA VAL A 603 21.83 -9.56 -14.47
C VAL A 603 21.03 -8.57 -15.32
N PHE A 604 21.42 -7.30 -15.32
CA PHE A 604 20.77 -6.25 -16.09
C PHE A 604 21.81 -5.28 -16.63
N ILE A 605 21.76 -5.04 -17.95
CA ILE A 605 22.61 -4.07 -18.63
C ILE A 605 21.87 -2.73 -18.61
N ALA A 606 22.42 -1.75 -17.92
CA ALA A 606 21.86 -0.40 -17.82
C ALA A 606 22.28 0.46 -19.03
N SER A 607 21.83 0.05 -20.21
CA SER A 607 22.07 0.78 -21.46
C SER A 607 20.95 0.50 -22.47
N HIS A 608 20.71 1.46 -23.35
CA HIS A 608 19.89 1.34 -24.55
C HIS A 608 20.70 0.93 -25.79
N TRP A 609 22.03 0.97 -25.70
CA TRP A 609 23.01 0.61 -26.74
C TRP A 609 22.83 1.31 -28.10
N GLN A 610 22.78 2.64 -28.05
CA GLN A 610 22.71 3.55 -29.18
C GLN A 610 24.08 4.25 -29.40
N ALA A 611 24.20 5.03 -30.48
CA ALA A 611 25.46 5.71 -30.81
C ALA A 611 25.91 6.72 -29.74
N ASP A 612 24.98 7.25 -28.95
CA ASP A 612 25.20 8.17 -27.82
C ASP A 612 25.22 7.47 -26.45
N SER A 613 25.07 6.13 -26.41
CA SER A 613 25.19 5.36 -25.17
C SER A 613 26.63 5.40 -24.63
N SER A 614 26.75 5.26 -23.31
CA SER A 614 28.06 5.22 -22.65
C SER A 614 28.87 3.99 -23.09
N PRO A 615 30.13 4.14 -23.56
CA PRO A 615 31.01 2.99 -23.80
C PRO A 615 31.51 2.34 -22.49
N ARG A 616 31.37 3.05 -21.37
CA ARG A 616 31.45 2.47 -20.03
C ARG A 616 30.07 1.92 -19.67
N VAL A 617 29.86 0.64 -19.97
CA VAL A 617 28.59 -0.06 -19.78
C VAL A 617 28.45 -0.50 -18.33
N ARG A 618 27.40 -0.01 -17.67
CA ARG A 618 27.04 -0.42 -16.32
C ARG A 618 26.16 -1.66 -16.33
N VAL A 619 26.44 -2.60 -15.43
CA VAL A 619 25.68 -3.83 -15.23
C VAL A 619 25.35 -4.00 -13.75
N PHE A 620 24.08 -4.30 -13.46
CA PHE A 620 23.60 -4.68 -12.12
C PHE A 620 23.42 -6.20 -12.05
N THR A 621 23.85 -6.82 -10.96
CA THR A 621 23.73 -8.27 -10.75
C THR A 621 23.79 -8.61 -9.27
N ASN A 622 23.11 -9.68 -8.87
CA ASN A 622 23.30 -10.32 -7.56
C ASN A 622 24.11 -11.64 -7.66
N ALA A 623 24.67 -11.95 -8.83
CA ALA A 623 25.52 -13.11 -9.05
C ALA A 623 26.98 -12.83 -8.65
N GLU A 624 27.83 -13.86 -8.65
CA GLU A 624 29.23 -13.75 -8.20
C GLU A 624 30.11 -13.03 -9.22
N GLU A 625 29.88 -13.28 -10.52
CA GLU A 625 30.66 -12.72 -11.62
C GLU A 625 29.76 -12.41 -12.82
N VAL A 626 30.19 -11.46 -13.65
CA VAL A 626 29.56 -11.18 -14.95
C VAL A 626 30.62 -11.16 -16.04
N GLU A 627 30.32 -11.82 -17.16
CA GLU A 627 31.01 -11.62 -18.43
C GLU A 627 30.14 -10.77 -19.36
N LEU A 628 30.67 -9.63 -19.80
CA LEU A 628 30.03 -8.82 -20.84
C LEU A 628 30.64 -9.17 -22.20
N ARG A 629 29.80 -9.32 -23.22
CA ARG A 629 30.21 -9.52 -24.62
C ARG A 629 29.59 -8.46 -25.51
N LEU A 630 30.34 -8.03 -26.52
CA LEU A 630 29.85 -7.17 -27.60
C LEU A 630 30.00 -7.93 -28.92
N ASN A 631 28.88 -8.14 -29.62
CA ASN A 631 28.85 -8.87 -30.90
C ASN A 631 29.52 -10.26 -30.82
N GLY A 632 29.28 -10.95 -29.71
CA GLY A 632 29.83 -12.27 -29.42
C GLY A 632 31.28 -12.28 -28.91
N LYS A 633 32.01 -11.16 -28.99
CA LYS A 633 33.37 -11.02 -28.48
C LYS A 633 33.35 -10.66 -26.99
N PRO A 634 34.11 -11.35 -26.12
CA PRO A 634 34.25 -10.94 -24.72
C PRO A 634 34.83 -9.53 -24.59
N VAL A 635 34.19 -8.70 -23.77
CA VAL A 635 34.68 -7.38 -23.35
C VAL A 635 35.54 -7.57 -22.11
N ALA A 636 34.94 -8.07 -21.02
CA ALA A 636 35.65 -8.50 -19.83
C ALA A 636 34.77 -9.42 -18.98
N ARG A 637 35.40 -10.12 -18.04
CA ARG A 637 34.74 -10.84 -16.95
C ARG A 637 35.16 -10.25 -15.61
N LYS A 638 34.20 -9.87 -14.77
CA LYS A 638 34.44 -9.17 -13.50
C LYS A 638 33.66 -9.83 -12.36
N LYS A 639 34.26 -9.87 -11.17
CA LYS A 639 33.60 -10.30 -9.93
C LYS A 639 32.76 -9.15 -9.36
N ALA A 640 31.57 -9.46 -8.87
CA ALA A 640 30.71 -8.52 -8.15
C ALA A 640 31.09 -8.50 -6.66
N LEU A 641 32.20 -7.83 -6.34
CA LEU A 641 32.71 -7.70 -4.98
C LEU A 641 32.78 -6.22 -4.58
N PRO A 642 32.66 -5.91 -3.26
CA PRO A 642 32.83 -4.54 -2.75
C PRO A 642 34.08 -3.87 -3.33
N SER A 643 33.97 -2.59 -3.64
CA SER A 643 35.03 -1.80 -4.26
C SER A 643 35.35 -0.57 -3.42
N ASN A 644 36.40 0.18 -3.80
CA ASN A 644 36.71 1.46 -3.13
C ASN A 644 35.56 2.48 -3.25
N THR A 645 34.70 2.36 -4.27
CA THR A 645 33.56 3.26 -4.49
C THR A 645 32.28 2.81 -3.77
N HIS A 646 32.15 1.50 -3.53
CA HIS A 646 31.00 0.89 -2.86
C HIS A 646 31.52 -0.21 -1.92
N PRO A 647 32.15 0.16 -0.80
CA PRO A 647 32.81 -0.79 0.09
C PRO A 647 31.87 -1.64 0.93
N ARG A 648 30.55 -1.38 0.92
CA ARG A 648 29.56 -2.03 1.81
C ARG A 648 28.45 -2.74 1.05
N LEU A 649 28.24 -2.41 -0.22
CA LEU A 649 27.30 -3.15 -1.06
C LEU A 649 27.80 -4.58 -1.28
N ALA A 650 26.95 -5.55 -0.95
CA ALA A 650 27.19 -6.96 -1.30
C ALA A 650 27.16 -7.19 -2.82
N HIS A 651 26.40 -6.36 -3.55
CA HIS A 651 26.17 -6.47 -4.99
C HIS A 651 26.41 -5.12 -5.69
N PRO A 652 27.65 -4.61 -5.72
CA PRO A 652 27.94 -3.30 -6.29
C PRO A 652 27.75 -3.30 -7.82
N PRO A 653 27.37 -2.16 -8.42
CA PRO A 653 27.34 -2.03 -9.88
C PRO A 653 28.70 -2.33 -10.51
N LEU A 654 28.69 -3.05 -11.64
CA LEU A 654 29.88 -3.37 -12.43
C LEU A 654 29.96 -2.46 -13.64
N GLU A 655 31.14 -1.91 -13.92
CA GLU A 655 31.40 -1.08 -15.10
C GLU A 655 32.29 -1.84 -16.08
N PHE A 656 32.00 -1.82 -17.38
CA PHE A 656 32.76 -2.48 -18.44
C PHE A 656 33.10 -1.47 -19.54
N GLU A 657 34.35 -1.40 -19.98
CA GLU A 657 34.77 -0.51 -21.06
C GLU A 657 34.73 -1.27 -22.39
N THR A 658 33.95 -0.77 -23.37
CA THR A 658 33.79 -1.43 -24.68
C THR A 658 34.68 -0.86 -25.79
N ASP A 659 35.55 0.10 -25.46
CA ASP A 659 36.39 0.85 -26.41
C ASP A 659 35.60 1.57 -27.52
N GLY A 660 34.40 2.06 -27.16
CA GLY A 660 33.52 2.82 -28.05
C GLY A 660 32.23 2.09 -28.41
N PHE A 661 31.39 2.75 -29.21
CA PHE A 661 30.15 2.18 -29.72
C PHE A 661 30.41 1.33 -30.97
N ALA A 662 29.87 0.11 -30.98
CA ALA A 662 29.72 -0.67 -32.20
C ALA A 662 28.28 -1.20 -32.27
N PRO A 663 27.55 -0.97 -33.38
CA PRO A 663 26.18 -1.41 -33.50
C PRO A 663 26.10 -2.94 -33.42
N GLY A 664 25.03 -3.45 -32.79
CA GLY A 664 24.77 -4.88 -32.69
C GLY A 664 24.16 -5.27 -31.36
N GLU A 665 24.80 -6.18 -30.61
CA GLU A 665 24.26 -6.72 -29.36
C GLU A 665 25.31 -6.76 -28.24
N LEU A 666 24.90 -6.23 -27.07
CA LEU A 666 25.52 -6.52 -25.79
C LEU A 666 24.85 -7.73 -25.14
N VAL A 667 25.66 -8.62 -24.59
CA VAL A 667 25.21 -9.79 -23.81
C VAL A 667 25.95 -9.83 -22.49
N ALA A 668 25.22 -9.79 -21.38
CA ALA A 668 25.77 -9.98 -20.04
C ALA A 668 25.37 -11.36 -19.54
N LEU A 669 26.37 -12.16 -19.19
CA LEU A 669 26.23 -13.51 -18.63
C LEU A 669 26.63 -13.44 -17.16
N ALA A 670 25.68 -13.68 -16.25
CA ALA A 670 25.95 -13.77 -14.83
C ALA A 670 26.29 -15.20 -14.43
N PHE A 671 27.32 -15.36 -13.60
CA PHE A 671 27.83 -16.63 -13.13
C PHE A 671 27.71 -16.75 -11.61
N SER A 672 27.33 -17.94 -11.15
CA SER A 672 27.48 -18.37 -9.75
C SER A 672 28.04 -19.78 -9.74
N SER A 673 29.07 -20.02 -8.92
CA SER A 673 29.78 -21.30 -8.88
C SER A 673 30.24 -21.78 -10.27
N GLY A 674 30.69 -20.83 -11.10
CA GLY A 674 31.21 -21.08 -12.45
C GLY A 674 30.16 -21.39 -13.53
N ARG A 675 28.86 -21.44 -13.20
CA ARG A 675 27.77 -21.72 -14.16
C ARG A 675 27.01 -20.44 -14.49
N VAL A 676 26.56 -20.30 -15.73
CA VAL A 676 25.65 -19.21 -16.12
C VAL A 676 24.32 -19.41 -15.41
N VAL A 677 23.90 -18.41 -14.63
CA VAL A 677 22.65 -18.43 -13.84
C VAL A 677 21.64 -17.38 -14.30
N ALA A 678 22.09 -16.34 -15.00
CA ALA A 678 21.22 -15.35 -15.62
C ALA A 678 21.88 -14.74 -16.86
N GLU A 679 21.07 -14.23 -17.78
CA GLU A 679 21.51 -13.59 -19.01
C GLU A 679 20.64 -12.37 -19.30
N HIS A 680 21.24 -11.29 -19.80
CA HIS A 680 20.53 -10.13 -20.32
C HIS A 680 21.14 -9.65 -21.64
N ARG A 681 20.29 -9.23 -22.57
CA ARG A 681 20.68 -8.79 -23.91
C ARG A 681 20.13 -7.42 -24.21
N VAL A 682 20.97 -6.54 -24.75
CA VAL A 682 20.56 -5.23 -25.27
C VAL A 682 21.04 -5.13 -26.71
N ARG A 683 20.12 -4.81 -27.63
CA ARG A 683 20.41 -4.68 -29.06
C ARG A 683 20.32 -3.22 -29.46
N THR A 684 21.20 -2.78 -30.35
CA THR A 684 21.10 -1.47 -30.96
C THR A 684 19.74 -1.33 -31.67
N PRO A 685 18.91 -0.37 -31.26
CA PRO A 685 17.60 -0.17 -31.85
C PRO A 685 17.72 0.31 -33.30
N ARG A 686 16.79 -0.13 -34.15
CA ARG A 686 16.61 0.40 -35.51
C ARG A 686 15.39 1.32 -35.56
N GLU A 687 15.07 1.83 -36.74
CA GLU A 687 13.84 2.60 -36.95
C GLU A 687 12.59 1.82 -36.50
N PRO A 688 11.66 2.48 -35.79
CA PRO A 688 10.45 1.84 -35.31
C PRO A 688 9.51 1.56 -36.49
N VAL A 689 9.00 0.33 -36.56
CA VAL A 689 8.08 -0.12 -37.64
C VAL A 689 6.69 -0.49 -37.14
N LYS A 690 6.49 -0.59 -35.82
CA LYS A 690 5.18 -0.91 -35.22
C LYS A 690 5.00 -0.35 -33.81
N LEU A 691 3.75 -0.17 -33.41
CA LEU A 691 3.34 0.04 -32.02
C LEU A 691 2.81 -1.28 -31.45
N ALA A 692 3.45 -1.79 -30.39
CA ALA A 692 2.93 -2.93 -29.65
C ALA A 692 2.18 -2.46 -28.41
N LEU A 693 0.89 -2.79 -28.33
CA LEU A 693 0.05 -2.46 -27.19
C LEU A 693 -0.01 -3.62 -26.20
N ALA A 694 0.06 -3.31 -24.92
CA ALA A 694 -0.16 -4.28 -23.85
C ALA A 694 -0.87 -3.62 -22.66
N LEU A 695 -1.78 -4.39 -22.04
CA LEU A 695 -2.32 -4.06 -20.72
C LEU A 695 -1.25 -4.36 -19.67
N ASP A 696 -0.99 -3.43 -18.76
CA ASP A 696 0.00 -3.61 -17.69
C ASP A 696 -0.67 -4.11 -16.40
N ASP A 697 -1.23 -5.31 -16.46
CA ASP A 697 -1.93 -5.94 -15.34
C ASP A 697 -0.98 -6.57 -14.31
N LEU A 698 0.28 -6.79 -14.68
CA LEU A 698 1.31 -7.50 -13.89
C LEU A 698 0.85 -8.87 -13.37
N GLY A 699 -0.11 -9.51 -14.05
CA GLY A 699 -0.74 -10.76 -13.62
C GLY A 699 -1.74 -10.60 -12.46
N VAL A 700 -2.05 -9.37 -12.03
CA VAL A 700 -3.14 -9.08 -11.09
C VAL A 700 -4.46 -9.15 -11.85
N ALA A 701 -5.40 -9.94 -11.35
CA ALA A 701 -6.70 -10.12 -12.01
C ALA A 701 -7.43 -8.77 -12.15
N VAL A 702 -7.74 -8.42 -13.40
CA VAL A 702 -8.44 -7.18 -13.77
C VAL A 702 -9.91 -7.29 -13.41
N ALA A 703 -10.42 -6.34 -12.63
CA ALA A 703 -11.80 -6.28 -12.18
C ALA A 703 -12.59 -5.19 -12.89
N LYS A 704 -13.92 -5.24 -12.78
CA LYS A 704 -14.78 -4.13 -13.22
C LYS A 704 -14.42 -2.84 -12.48
N ASN A 705 -14.33 -1.73 -13.21
CA ASN A 705 -13.89 -0.41 -12.77
C ASN A 705 -12.41 -0.31 -12.36
N ASP A 706 -11.59 -1.33 -12.63
CA ASP A 706 -10.15 -1.28 -12.39
C ASP A 706 -9.49 -0.15 -13.22
N LEU A 707 -8.47 0.48 -12.63
CA LEU A 707 -7.61 1.48 -13.23
C LEU A 707 -6.27 0.85 -13.59
N VAL A 708 -5.98 0.73 -14.88
CA VAL A 708 -4.81 0.01 -15.37
C VAL A 708 -4.15 0.80 -16.51
N PHE A 709 -2.83 0.73 -16.60
CA PHE A 709 -2.12 1.37 -17.70
C PHE A 709 -2.15 0.50 -18.95
N VAL A 710 -2.35 1.12 -20.12
CA VAL A 710 -2.07 0.52 -21.42
C VAL A 710 -0.79 1.14 -21.96
N ARG A 711 0.15 0.28 -22.38
CA ARG A 711 1.47 0.67 -22.89
C ARG A 711 1.50 0.52 -24.39
N ALA A 712 1.90 1.56 -25.12
CA ALA A 712 2.26 1.48 -26.53
C ALA A 712 3.77 1.58 -26.67
N ARG A 713 4.43 0.47 -27.03
CA ARG A 713 5.88 0.38 -27.21
C ARG A 713 6.26 0.56 -28.68
N LEU A 714 7.21 1.44 -28.97
CA LEU A 714 7.85 1.55 -30.28
C LEU A 714 8.77 0.35 -30.50
N LEU A 715 8.45 -0.51 -31.45
CA LEU A 715 9.29 -1.66 -31.78
C LEU A 715 9.83 -1.55 -33.20
N ASP A 716 11.09 -1.93 -33.36
CA ASP A 716 11.71 -2.07 -34.67
C ASP A 716 11.35 -3.40 -35.36
N SER A 717 11.90 -3.60 -36.56
CA SER A 717 11.69 -4.81 -37.37
C SER A 717 12.18 -6.11 -36.74
N LYS A 718 12.98 -6.05 -35.67
CA LYS A 718 13.48 -7.20 -34.90
C LYS A 718 12.79 -7.35 -33.55
N GLY A 719 11.85 -6.47 -33.23
CA GLY A 719 11.13 -6.47 -31.95
C GLY A 719 11.90 -5.80 -30.81
N THR A 720 13.00 -5.10 -31.10
CA THR A 720 13.71 -4.29 -30.11
C THR A 720 12.94 -3.01 -29.84
N THR A 721 12.81 -2.63 -28.57
CA THR A 721 12.22 -1.34 -28.18
C THR A 721 13.12 -0.20 -28.64
N VAL A 722 12.55 0.75 -29.37
CA VAL A 722 13.24 1.98 -29.80
C VAL A 722 13.02 3.04 -28.72
N PRO A 723 14.06 3.45 -27.96
CA PRO A 723 13.94 4.27 -26.75
C PRO A 723 13.74 5.76 -27.06
N ALA A 724 12.97 6.09 -28.10
CA ALA A 724 12.71 7.47 -28.50
C ALA A 724 11.83 8.19 -27.47
N ASN A 725 12.20 9.44 -27.15
CA ASN A 725 11.46 10.30 -26.23
C ASN A 725 10.67 11.37 -27.00
N GLY A 726 9.54 11.81 -26.43
CA GLY A 726 8.78 12.95 -26.93
C GLY A 726 7.92 12.67 -28.18
N ARG A 727 7.86 11.43 -28.66
CA ARG A 727 6.99 11.08 -29.79
C ARG A 727 5.55 10.97 -29.33
N GLU A 728 4.64 11.74 -29.93
CA GLU A 728 3.22 11.69 -29.58
C GLU A 728 2.58 10.38 -30.07
N VAL A 729 1.80 9.75 -29.20
CA VAL A 729 0.95 8.59 -29.48
C VAL A 729 -0.47 8.93 -29.07
N ARG A 730 -1.41 8.81 -30.01
CA ARG A 730 -2.85 8.99 -29.77
C ARG A 730 -3.51 7.64 -29.56
N PHE A 731 -4.27 7.52 -28.49
CA PHE A 731 -5.04 6.34 -28.12
C PHE A 731 -6.52 6.53 -28.43
N THR A 732 -7.18 5.48 -28.88
CA THR A 732 -8.63 5.43 -29.09
C THR A 732 -9.21 4.29 -28.27
N ALA A 733 -10.12 4.62 -27.36
CA ALA A 733 -10.81 3.64 -26.54
C ALA A 733 -11.77 2.80 -27.39
N GLY A 734 -11.72 1.48 -27.21
CA GLY A 734 -12.69 0.54 -27.74
C GLY A 734 -13.81 0.24 -26.73
N PRO A 735 -14.75 -0.66 -27.08
CA PRO A 735 -15.86 -1.02 -26.22
C PRO A 735 -15.40 -1.53 -24.85
N GLY A 736 -16.07 -1.08 -23.79
CA GLY A 736 -15.79 -1.51 -22.42
C GLY A 736 -14.54 -0.89 -21.79
N THR A 737 -13.94 0.12 -22.41
CA THR A 737 -12.79 0.84 -21.87
C THR A 737 -13.01 2.35 -21.95
N GLU A 738 -12.59 3.06 -20.91
CA GLU A 738 -12.61 4.51 -20.81
C GLU A 738 -11.17 4.98 -20.63
N ILE A 739 -10.70 5.90 -21.47
CA ILE A 739 -9.42 6.57 -21.24
C ILE A 739 -9.62 7.64 -20.16
N VAL A 740 -8.76 7.63 -19.16
CA VAL A 740 -8.78 8.57 -18.05
C VAL A 740 -7.72 9.63 -18.26
N GLY A 741 -8.11 10.90 -18.24
CA GLY A 741 -7.23 12.02 -18.54
C GLY A 741 -7.04 12.22 -20.05
N SER A 742 -5.80 12.37 -20.50
CA SER A 742 -5.47 12.62 -21.91
C SER A 742 -5.50 11.33 -22.74
N ALA A 743 -6.08 11.41 -23.94
CA ALA A 743 -6.00 10.36 -24.96
C ALA A 743 -4.71 10.40 -25.79
N SER A 744 -3.91 11.46 -25.66
CA SER A 744 -2.55 11.53 -26.20
C SER A 744 -1.52 11.40 -25.08
N ALA A 745 -0.46 10.65 -25.32
CA ALA A 745 0.71 10.59 -24.45
C ALA A 745 1.99 10.62 -25.28
N THR A 746 3.06 11.20 -24.74
CA THR A 746 4.38 11.17 -25.36
C THR A 746 5.16 9.95 -24.91
N THR A 747 6.03 9.43 -25.76
CA THR A 747 6.91 8.33 -25.38
C THR A 747 7.98 8.77 -24.38
N GLU A 748 8.22 7.94 -23.37
CA GLU A 748 9.37 7.98 -22.48
C GLU A 748 10.08 6.62 -22.55
N ALA A 749 11.38 6.63 -22.86
CA ALA A 749 12.16 5.44 -23.21
C ALA A 749 11.46 4.52 -24.23
N GLY A 750 10.80 5.12 -25.24
CA GLY A 750 10.12 4.39 -26.31
C GLY A 750 8.71 3.90 -25.98
N ILE A 751 8.16 4.27 -24.83
CA ILE A 751 6.86 3.80 -24.35
C ILE A 751 5.94 4.98 -24.07
N ALA A 752 4.80 5.04 -24.74
CA ALA A 752 3.70 5.93 -24.37
C ALA A 752 2.71 5.16 -23.50
N SER A 753 2.20 5.79 -22.44
CA SER A 753 1.30 5.16 -21.47
C SER A 753 0.03 5.96 -21.30
N VAL A 754 -1.11 5.27 -21.31
CA VAL A 754 -2.42 5.86 -21.01
C VAL A 754 -3.05 5.12 -19.84
N LEU A 755 -3.68 5.84 -18.92
CA LEU A 755 -4.46 5.26 -17.85
C LEU A 755 -5.87 4.97 -18.37
N VAL A 756 -6.38 3.76 -18.15
CA VAL A 756 -7.73 3.39 -18.56
C VAL A 756 -8.52 2.83 -17.40
N ARG A 757 -9.84 3.08 -17.42
CA ARG A 757 -10.82 2.41 -16.59
C ARG A 757 -11.54 1.34 -17.41
N VAL A 758 -11.52 0.11 -16.94
CA VAL A 758 -12.13 -1.03 -17.64
C VAL A 758 -13.50 -1.37 -17.06
N GLN A 759 -14.46 -1.72 -17.92
CA GLN A 759 -15.82 -2.09 -17.50
C GLN A 759 -15.97 -3.60 -17.22
N GLY A 760 -14.91 -4.38 -17.41
CA GLY A 760 -14.83 -5.82 -17.19
C GLY A 760 -13.38 -6.31 -17.25
N PRO A 761 -13.12 -7.62 -17.37
CA PRO A 761 -11.77 -8.18 -17.34
C PRO A 761 -10.94 -7.91 -18.62
N ARG A 762 -11.50 -7.20 -19.59
CA ARG A 762 -10.90 -6.96 -20.91
C ARG A 762 -10.82 -5.48 -21.19
N ALA A 763 -9.73 -5.07 -21.84
CA ALA A 763 -9.53 -3.72 -22.34
C ALA A 763 -9.31 -3.78 -23.85
N GLY A 764 -10.06 -2.98 -24.62
CA GLY A 764 -9.86 -2.86 -26.06
C GLY A 764 -9.41 -1.45 -26.40
N LEU A 765 -8.21 -1.30 -26.97
CA LEU A 765 -7.66 0.01 -27.36
C LEU A 765 -6.95 -0.07 -28.72
N ALA A 766 -6.96 1.03 -29.46
CA ALA A 766 -6.07 1.27 -30.58
C ALA A 766 -5.13 2.44 -30.26
N ALA A 767 -3.93 2.46 -30.86
CA ALA A 767 -3.04 3.60 -30.79
C ALA A 767 -2.35 3.87 -32.12
N GLU A 768 -2.06 5.14 -32.40
CA GLU A 768 -1.41 5.61 -33.62
C GLU A 768 -0.33 6.68 -33.33
N SER A 769 0.70 6.72 -34.17
CA SER A 769 1.77 7.73 -34.12
C SER A 769 2.40 7.89 -35.52
N GLY A 770 1.91 8.89 -36.26
CA GLY A 770 2.24 9.02 -37.69
C GLY A 770 1.76 7.80 -38.47
N ALA A 771 2.66 7.14 -39.21
CA ALA A 771 2.35 5.91 -39.96
C ALA A 771 2.31 4.64 -39.08
N LEU A 772 2.70 4.72 -37.80
CA LEU A 772 2.66 3.57 -36.90
C LEU A 772 1.27 3.42 -36.29
N ALA A 773 0.77 2.19 -36.24
CA ALA A 773 -0.47 1.85 -35.56
C ALA A 773 -0.33 0.52 -34.80
N GLY A 774 -1.18 0.34 -33.79
CA GLY A 774 -1.26 -0.87 -33.00
C GLY A 774 -2.64 -1.02 -32.37
N LYS A 775 -3.01 -2.26 -32.03
CA LYS A 775 -4.27 -2.58 -31.35
C LYS A 775 -4.03 -3.56 -30.22
N LEU A 776 -4.69 -3.32 -29.09
CA LEU A 776 -4.87 -4.26 -28.00
C LEU A 776 -6.16 -5.02 -28.29
N ALA A 777 -6.05 -6.31 -28.61
CA ALA A 777 -7.20 -7.17 -28.82
C ALA A 777 -7.93 -7.42 -27.48
N GLN A 778 -9.26 -7.58 -27.56
CA GLN A 778 -10.13 -7.81 -26.40
C GLN A 778 -9.96 -9.18 -25.75
#